data_AF-A0A820SNE4-F1
#
_entry.id   AF-A0A820SNE4-F1
#
_cell.length_a   1.000
_cell.length_b   1.000
_cell.length_c   1.000
_cell.angle_alpha   90.00
_cell.angle_beta   90.00
_cell.angle_gamma   90.00
#
_symmetry.space_group_name_H-M   'P 1'
#
loop_
_entity.id
_entity.type
_entity.pdbx_description
1 polymer ?
#
loop_
_entity_poly.entity_id
_entity_poly.type
_entity_poly.pdbx_seq_one_letter_code
_entity_poly.pdbx_strand_id
1 'polypeptide(L)'
;IIQEAKRTWLNSYMVAYEIQITQIEHEYEMELHQFELTNSSQIYLNNGTITLFESFLNYINHRIKRIKEEIAYEKIPIYKRKLLNAQRRSKSTNKTVSIKPNVILDLIYHPFTDIQLAYLSRDKSGVLHIGRAIDYKRKAAEYRQTTGAYEELTSNPFDDIICTVTRLLNQLKSMNRISEWQRCKMNPVRKLTELAYMYFIPKPHKKATPLRPILNTIHAATKQISQYLDKLIRPLFDRFVRQTTFVDGADLLDQLQKYIQKGYFNSSTLFITFDIANLYTMLPQEESLAVLAEFLRVHNCEKVNGISIDTIVELGRIVLKSNAFVYEKKFYRQIIGGAMGSAFTLTLANIFMWKWERQTLLPKLGSHEIYGRYIDDVFFTSNQTEEKIKILLDAANNFHINIKLEYTIGKSAPFLDVLVKNNNGMLESSIYHKPSAQPTVVSFLSDHPRHVFRNVIQTALTRAARYSSSFEIFNIERRAIHSMLLYNRYPSTYIHDQFQKFFAKLNSSASLSSSLLPMILDENQFSTLRQTITNQPTAKQTQLTISAAAVDMTQRHTQIIEATIKRNNNKFQNNVFVHITHEASLKGLAREIHQIHDNHFKNTIYGAIRLIVGYRNNRNIEFELSRKRPPSSILKDPLSKKTNHNGINGNGVNI
;
A
#
# COMPACT_ATOMS: atom_id res chain seq x y z
N ILE A 1 25.17 -0.75 44.32
CA ILE A 1 23.68 -0.79 44.21
C ILE A 1 23.20 -0.87 42.75
N ILE A 2 23.28 0.18 41.91
CA ILE A 2 22.77 0.09 40.50
C ILE A 2 23.54 -0.93 39.65
N GLN A 3 24.85 -1.05 39.83
CA GLN A 3 25.65 -2.08 39.14
C GLN A 3 25.38 -3.49 39.67
N GLU A 4 25.15 -3.63 40.98
CA GLU A 4 24.69 -4.87 41.64
C GLU A 4 23.34 -5.30 41.07
N ALA A 5 22.36 -4.38 41.03
CA ALA A 5 21.02 -4.63 40.49
C ALA A 5 21.04 -5.00 39.00
N LYS A 6 21.94 -4.39 38.21
CA LYS A 6 22.17 -4.78 36.80
C LYS A 6 22.79 -6.16 36.66
N ARG A 7 23.71 -6.54 37.56
CA ARG A 7 24.33 -7.87 37.58
C ARG A 7 23.31 -8.94 37.98
N THR A 8 22.51 -8.68 39.01
CA THR A 8 21.43 -9.56 39.45
C THR A 8 20.37 -9.70 38.37
N TRP A 9 19.96 -8.60 37.73
CA TRP A 9 19.01 -8.63 36.60
C TRP A 9 19.55 -9.42 35.40
N LEU A 10 20.82 -9.24 35.01
CA LEU A 10 21.43 -10.02 33.92
C LEU A 10 21.50 -11.51 34.26
N ASN A 11 21.87 -11.86 35.49
CA ASN A 11 21.92 -13.24 35.92
C ASN A 11 20.53 -13.88 35.96
N SER A 12 19.52 -13.17 36.48
CA SER A 12 18.12 -13.62 36.44
C SER A 12 17.60 -13.76 35.01
N TYR A 13 18.01 -12.87 34.10
CA TYR A 13 17.66 -12.94 32.69
C TYR A 13 18.32 -14.13 31.98
N MET A 14 19.58 -14.43 32.30
CA MET A 14 20.29 -15.61 31.78
C MET A 14 19.67 -16.92 32.28
N VAL A 15 19.33 -17.00 33.57
CA VAL A 15 18.65 -18.18 34.16
C VAL A 15 17.25 -18.36 33.57
N ALA A 16 16.49 -17.28 33.39
CA ALA A 16 15.18 -17.35 32.73
C ALA A 16 15.29 -17.81 31.26
N TYR A 17 16.38 -17.44 30.59
CA TYR A 17 16.66 -17.89 29.22
C TYR A 17 17.04 -19.37 29.16
N GLU A 18 17.84 -19.84 30.12
CA GLU A 18 18.20 -21.27 30.26
C GLU A 18 16.95 -22.11 30.55
N ILE A 19 16.08 -21.66 31.46
CA ILE A 19 14.80 -22.33 31.76
C ILE A 19 13.91 -22.37 30.51
N GLN A 20 13.82 -21.28 29.73
CA GLN A 20 13.06 -21.28 28.47
C GLN A 20 13.63 -22.24 27.45
N ILE A 21 14.95 -22.39 27.38
CA ILE A 21 15.59 -23.34 26.47
C ILE A 21 15.25 -24.78 26.89
N THR A 22 15.39 -25.11 28.18
CA THR A 22 15.05 -26.44 28.70
C THR A 22 13.57 -26.76 28.55
N GLN A 23 12.69 -25.76 28.70
CA GLN A 23 11.26 -25.95 28.51
C GLN A 23 10.88 -26.17 27.05
N ILE A 24 11.54 -25.45 26.13
CA ILE A 24 11.39 -25.68 24.68
C ILE A 24 11.93 -27.05 24.29
N GLU A 25 13.07 -27.49 24.85
CA GLU A 25 13.61 -28.83 24.64
C GLU A 25 12.63 -29.92 25.11
N HIS A 26 12.04 -29.75 26.28
CA HIS A 26 11.05 -30.69 26.82
C HIS A 26 9.73 -30.70 26.02
N GLU A 27 9.22 -29.53 25.61
CA GLU A 27 8.04 -29.43 24.75
C GLU A 27 8.28 -30.12 23.39
N TYR A 28 9.48 -29.99 22.83
CA TYR A 28 9.85 -30.69 21.60
C TYR A 28 10.01 -32.20 21.79
N GLU A 29 10.58 -32.67 22.90
CA GLU A 29 10.65 -34.11 23.21
C GLU A 29 9.26 -34.74 23.39
N MET A 30 8.35 -34.02 24.03
CA MET A 30 6.95 -34.43 24.20
C MET A 30 6.20 -34.47 22.86
N GLU A 31 6.37 -33.46 21.99
CA GLU A 31 5.81 -33.47 20.64
C GLU A 31 6.40 -34.62 19.79
N LEU A 32 7.70 -34.91 19.93
CA LEU A 32 8.36 -36.03 19.25
C LEU A 32 7.77 -37.38 19.68
N HIS A 33 7.61 -37.59 20.99
CA HIS A 33 7.10 -38.82 21.56
C HIS A 33 5.60 -39.02 21.25
N GLN A 34 4.83 -37.93 21.20
CA GLN A 34 3.42 -37.97 20.81
C GLN A 34 3.24 -38.28 19.31
N PHE A 35 4.20 -37.86 18.47
CA PHE A 35 4.23 -38.12 17.03
C PHE A 35 4.71 -39.53 16.68
N GLU A 36 5.69 -40.08 17.41
CA GLU A 36 6.09 -41.50 17.31
C GLU A 36 4.95 -42.45 17.69
N LEU A 37 4.12 -42.07 18.67
CA LEU A 37 2.94 -42.83 19.09
C LEU A 37 1.76 -42.76 18.09
N THR A 38 1.64 -41.69 17.30
CA THR A 38 0.52 -41.51 16.34
C THR A 38 0.78 -42.07 14.94
N ASN A 39 2.03 -42.31 14.55
CA ASN A 39 2.40 -42.77 13.20
C ASN A 39 2.91 -44.22 13.12
N SER A 40 2.42 -45.10 14.01
CA SER A 40 2.50 -46.56 13.84
C SER A 40 1.46 -47.11 12.84
N SER A 41 1.06 -46.32 11.85
CA SER A 41 0.17 -46.73 10.76
C SER A 41 0.90 -46.61 9.42
N GLN A 42 1.45 -47.73 8.97
CA GLN A 42 2.07 -47.88 7.65
C GLN A 42 1.07 -47.51 6.54
N ILE A 43 1.43 -46.54 5.69
CA ILE A 43 0.83 -46.42 4.35
C ILE A 43 1.98 -46.50 3.35
N TYR A 44 2.22 -47.72 2.88
CA TYR A 44 3.06 -47.96 1.70
C TYR A 44 2.28 -47.55 0.46
N LEU A 45 2.85 -46.65 -0.34
CA LEU A 45 2.52 -46.54 -1.76
C LEU A 45 3.80 -46.85 -2.56
N ASN A 46 3.78 -48.04 -3.16
CA ASN A 46 4.78 -48.52 -4.10
C ASN A 46 4.93 -47.55 -5.27
N ASN A 47 6.12 -46.98 -5.41
CA ASN A 47 6.87 -46.77 -6.66
C ASN A 47 7.86 -45.60 -6.49
N GLY A 48 9.03 -45.89 -5.91
CA GLY A 48 10.31 -45.20 -6.17
C GLY A 48 10.34 -43.65 -6.18
N THR A 49 9.37 -42.97 -5.58
CA THR A 49 9.29 -41.51 -5.50
C THR A 49 9.22 -41.13 -4.04
N ILE A 50 10.26 -40.45 -3.56
CA ILE A 50 10.30 -39.89 -2.20
C ILE A 50 9.07 -39.00 -2.04
N THR A 51 8.22 -39.33 -1.08
CA THR A 51 7.00 -38.56 -0.86
C THR A 51 7.33 -37.16 -0.31
N LEU A 52 6.42 -36.19 -0.50
CA LEU A 52 6.55 -34.85 0.06
C LEU A 52 6.75 -34.89 1.59
N PHE A 53 6.21 -35.93 2.24
CA PHE A 53 6.33 -36.21 3.67
C PHE A 53 7.73 -36.69 4.07
N GLU A 54 8.34 -37.61 3.34
CA GLU A 54 9.72 -38.06 3.59
C GLU A 54 10.75 -36.96 3.30
N SER A 55 10.50 -36.14 2.29
CA SER A 55 11.33 -34.95 2.01
C SER A 55 11.21 -33.90 3.13
N PHE A 56 10.02 -33.76 3.71
CA PHE A 56 9.78 -32.90 4.87
C PHE A 56 10.45 -33.44 6.14
N LEU A 57 10.37 -34.76 6.39
CA LEU A 57 11.05 -35.44 7.49
C LEU A 57 12.59 -35.32 7.39
N ASN A 58 13.14 -35.51 6.19
CA ASN A 58 14.57 -35.32 5.96
C ASN A 58 15.01 -33.85 6.14
N TYR A 59 14.16 -32.89 5.77
CA TYR A 59 14.41 -31.46 6.04
C TYR A 59 14.38 -31.14 7.53
N ILE A 60 13.40 -31.65 8.28
CA ILE A 60 13.29 -31.48 9.73
C ILE A 60 14.54 -32.07 10.41
N ASN A 61 14.94 -33.30 10.05
CA ASN A 61 16.11 -33.97 10.62
C ASN A 61 17.42 -33.25 10.29
N HIS A 62 17.59 -32.80 9.05
CA HIS A 62 18.73 -31.97 8.66
C HIS A 62 18.74 -30.62 9.40
N ARG A 63 17.58 -29.99 9.60
CA ARG A 63 17.46 -28.71 10.30
C ARG A 63 17.75 -28.86 11.80
N ILE A 64 17.29 -29.94 12.42
CA ILE A 64 17.60 -30.29 13.81
C ILE A 64 19.11 -30.50 13.97
N LYS A 65 19.74 -31.23 13.05
CA LYS A 65 21.20 -31.45 13.06
C LYS A 65 21.98 -30.14 12.91
N ARG A 66 21.60 -29.29 11.93
CA ARG A 66 22.28 -28.01 11.68
C ARG A 66 22.04 -26.99 12.80
N ILE A 67 20.87 -27.00 13.45
CA ILE A 67 20.60 -26.18 14.63
C ILE A 67 21.45 -26.63 15.82
N LYS A 68 21.57 -27.95 16.05
CA LYS A 68 22.49 -28.50 17.06
C LYS A 68 23.95 -28.09 16.80
N GLU A 69 24.38 -28.09 15.53
CA GLU A 69 25.73 -27.65 15.14
C GLU A 69 25.94 -26.12 15.25
N GLU A 70 24.96 -25.30 14.87
CA GLU A 70 25.00 -23.82 15.00
C GLU A 70 24.99 -23.35 16.47
N ILE A 71 24.27 -24.07 17.33
CA ILE A 71 24.24 -23.87 18.79
C ILE A 71 25.57 -24.30 19.41
N ALA A 72 26.11 -25.47 19.03
CA ALA A 72 27.30 -26.03 19.65
C ALA A 72 28.62 -25.36 19.24
N TYR A 73 28.81 -24.93 17.99
CA TYR A 73 30.14 -24.59 17.49
C TYR A 73 30.36 -23.16 16.95
N GLU A 74 29.37 -22.48 16.35
CA GLU A 74 29.63 -21.17 15.73
C GLU A 74 29.04 -19.96 16.45
N LYS A 75 27.78 -19.99 16.89
CA LYS A 75 27.14 -18.76 17.39
C LYS A 75 27.41 -18.49 18.86
N ILE A 76 27.43 -19.50 19.74
CA ILE A 76 27.58 -19.30 21.20
C ILE A 76 28.98 -18.82 21.60
N PRO A 77 30.11 -19.39 21.12
CA PRO A 77 31.44 -18.91 21.47
C PRO A 77 31.74 -17.49 20.93
N ILE A 78 31.21 -17.16 19.75
CA ILE A 78 31.33 -15.82 19.14
C ILE A 78 30.43 -14.81 19.85
N TYR A 79 29.22 -15.20 20.27
CA TYR A 79 28.34 -14.38 21.11
C TYR A 79 28.99 -14.13 22.48
N LYS A 80 29.49 -15.17 23.15
CA LYS A 80 30.19 -15.09 24.43
C LYS A 80 31.43 -14.19 24.34
N ARG A 81 32.24 -14.31 23.27
CA ARG A 81 33.39 -13.40 22.99
C ARG A 81 32.96 -11.95 22.73
N LYS A 82 31.91 -11.72 21.93
CA LYS A 82 31.40 -10.37 21.65
C LYS A 82 30.79 -9.71 22.89
N LEU A 83 30.10 -10.48 23.73
CA LEU A 83 29.52 -10.03 24.99
C LEU A 83 30.60 -9.70 26.03
N LEU A 84 31.63 -10.56 26.19
CA LEU A 84 32.79 -10.32 27.06
C LEU A 84 33.62 -9.11 26.59
N ASN A 85 33.77 -8.92 25.27
CA ASN A 85 34.43 -7.73 24.71
C ASN A 85 33.60 -6.44 24.87
N ALA A 86 32.27 -6.53 24.79
CA ALA A 86 31.37 -5.42 25.11
C ALA A 86 31.37 -5.09 26.61
N GLN A 87 31.49 -6.10 27.48
CA GLN A 87 31.64 -5.95 28.93
C GLN A 87 32.94 -5.20 29.28
N ARG A 88 34.05 -5.51 28.59
CA ARG A 88 35.33 -4.79 28.69
C ARG A 88 35.26 -3.34 28.16
N ARG A 89 34.54 -3.10 27.06
CA ARG A 89 34.38 -1.76 26.45
C ARG A 89 33.39 -0.85 27.20
N SER A 90 32.41 -1.41 27.92
CA SER A 90 31.45 -0.63 28.72
C SER A 90 32.05 0.04 29.95
N LYS A 91 33.30 -0.32 30.33
CA LYS A 91 34.05 0.40 31.37
C LYS A 91 34.50 1.81 30.93
N SER A 92 34.47 2.17 29.64
CA SER A 92 34.96 3.48 29.17
C SER A 92 33.99 4.38 28.40
N THR A 93 32.82 3.91 27.95
CA THR A 93 31.90 4.78 27.19
C THR A 93 30.43 4.49 27.50
N ASN A 94 29.72 5.48 28.04
CA ASN A 94 28.27 5.44 28.35
C ASN A 94 27.40 5.46 27.06
N LYS A 95 27.45 4.42 26.23
CA LYS A 95 26.49 4.23 25.12
C LYS A 95 25.90 2.82 25.08
N THR A 96 24.58 2.75 24.92
CA THR A 96 23.79 1.53 24.71
C THR A 96 24.02 0.95 23.31
N VAL A 97 24.29 -0.35 23.22
CA VAL A 97 24.40 -1.09 21.96
C VAL A 97 23.09 -1.86 21.74
N SER A 98 22.42 -1.61 20.61
CA SER A 98 21.29 -2.41 20.12
C SER A 98 21.81 -3.53 19.23
N ILE A 99 21.29 -4.76 19.39
CA ILE A 99 21.55 -5.91 18.51
C ILE A 99 20.22 -6.37 17.93
N LYS A 100 20.13 -6.43 16.59
CA LYS A 100 18.98 -6.95 15.84
C LYS A 100 19.11 -8.48 15.65
N PRO A 101 18.04 -9.27 15.88
CA PRO A 101 17.95 -10.63 15.34
C PRO A 101 17.34 -10.57 13.93
N ASN A 102 18.14 -10.85 12.91
CA ASN A 102 17.64 -11.08 11.54
C ASN A 102 17.35 -12.59 11.37
N VAL A 103 16.08 -12.98 11.39
CA VAL A 103 15.64 -14.37 11.13
C VAL A 103 15.13 -14.57 9.69
N ILE A 104 15.17 -13.53 8.84
CA ILE A 104 14.54 -13.59 7.49
C ILE A 104 15.54 -13.64 6.32
N LEU A 105 16.85 -13.84 6.57
CA LEU A 105 17.85 -13.84 5.47
C LEU A 105 18.48 -15.20 5.09
N ASP A 106 18.14 -16.30 5.75
CA ASP A 106 18.75 -17.61 5.45
C ASP A 106 17.97 -18.48 4.43
N LEU A 107 16.82 -18.01 3.93
CA LEU A 107 16.06 -18.69 2.87
C LEU A 107 16.60 -18.42 1.44
N ILE A 108 17.60 -17.53 1.30
CA ILE A 108 18.10 -17.06 -0.01
C ILE A 108 19.42 -17.75 -0.41
N TYR A 109 20.13 -18.39 0.51
CA TYR A 109 21.47 -18.93 0.24
C TYR A 109 21.55 -20.47 0.37
N HIS A 110 21.33 -21.15 -0.76
CA HIS A 110 21.71 -22.54 -1.17
C HIS A 110 20.92 -23.77 -0.63
N PRO A 111 21.03 -24.98 -1.23
CA PRO A 111 21.15 -25.39 -2.63
C PRO A 111 20.11 -26.51 -2.96
N PHE A 112 19.08 -26.24 -3.77
CA PHE A 112 18.26 -27.30 -4.38
C PHE A 112 18.56 -27.30 -5.87
N THR A 113 19.49 -28.14 -6.30
CA THR A 113 19.89 -28.20 -7.72
C THR A 113 18.89 -28.91 -8.62
N ASP A 114 17.90 -29.65 -8.11
CA ASP A 114 17.01 -30.42 -9.00
C ASP A 114 15.50 -30.29 -8.74
N ILE A 115 15.06 -29.47 -7.77
CA ILE A 115 13.63 -29.17 -7.58
C ILE A 115 13.47 -27.65 -7.42
N GLN A 116 13.02 -26.98 -8.49
CA GLN A 116 12.78 -25.53 -8.56
C GLN A 116 11.57 -25.05 -7.71
N LEU A 117 11.61 -25.26 -6.39
CA LEU A 117 10.78 -24.61 -5.36
C LEU A 117 11.58 -23.43 -4.78
N ALA A 118 11.07 -22.23 -4.48
CA ALA A 118 9.74 -21.67 -4.61
C ALA A 118 9.82 -20.13 -4.70
N TYR A 119 8.92 -19.51 -5.46
CA TYR A 119 8.74 -18.05 -5.44
C TYR A 119 8.10 -17.64 -4.11
N LEU A 120 8.85 -16.97 -3.24
CA LEU A 120 8.35 -16.40 -1.99
C LEU A 120 7.79 -15.00 -2.29
N SER A 121 6.47 -14.84 -2.16
CA SER A 121 5.89 -13.50 -2.11
C SER A 121 4.81 -13.41 -1.04
N ARG A 122 4.79 -12.26 -0.37
CA ARG A 122 3.68 -11.88 0.50
C ARG A 122 2.61 -11.24 -0.35
N ASP A 123 1.38 -11.68 -0.16
CA ASP A 123 0.22 -11.06 -0.79
C ASP A 123 -0.29 -9.86 0.04
N LYS A 124 -1.44 -9.28 -0.36
CA LYS A 124 -2.07 -8.16 0.37
C LYS A 124 -2.52 -8.53 1.80
N SER A 125 -2.69 -9.83 2.09
CA SER A 125 -3.12 -10.35 3.40
C SER A 125 -1.97 -10.77 4.32
N GLY A 126 -0.73 -10.54 3.89
CA GLY A 126 0.47 -10.90 4.66
C GLY A 126 0.81 -12.38 4.61
N VAL A 127 0.04 -13.18 3.87
CA VAL A 127 0.23 -14.63 3.74
C VAL A 127 1.44 -14.90 2.86
N LEU A 128 2.33 -15.78 3.35
CA LEU A 128 3.47 -16.26 2.58
C LEU A 128 2.99 -17.30 1.56
N HIS A 129 3.11 -17.00 0.28
CA HIS A 129 2.86 -17.97 -0.77
C HIS A 129 4.15 -18.73 -1.11
N ILE A 130 4.08 -20.06 -1.10
CA ILE A 130 5.14 -20.98 -1.51
C ILE A 130 4.58 -21.80 -2.68
N GLY A 131 5.25 -21.75 -3.83
CA GLY A 131 4.88 -22.51 -5.01
C GLY A 131 6.05 -22.67 -5.98
N ARG A 132 5.97 -23.66 -6.88
CA ARG A 132 7.04 -23.96 -7.86
C ARG A 132 7.26 -22.76 -8.79
N ALA A 133 8.53 -22.50 -9.14
CA ALA A 133 8.87 -21.43 -10.08
C ALA A 133 8.21 -21.66 -11.45
N ILE A 134 8.08 -22.92 -11.87
CA ILE A 134 7.42 -23.32 -13.12
C ILE A 134 5.94 -22.95 -13.13
N ASP A 135 5.23 -23.12 -12.01
CA ASP A 135 3.82 -22.77 -11.88
C ASP A 135 3.62 -21.26 -11.92
N TYR A 136 4.51 -20.51 -11.29
CA TYR A 136 4.50 -19.04 -11.35
C TYR A 136 4.73 -18.54 -12.79
N LYS A 137 5.73 -19.07 -13.49
CA LYS A 137 6.02 -18.72 -14.90
C LYS A 137 4.87 -19.09 -15.83
N ARG A 138 4.31 -20.28 -15.68
CA ARG A 138 3.13 -20.75 -16.45
C ARG A 138 1.94 -19.82 -16.24
N LYS A 139 1.55 -19.53 -15.00
CA LYS A 139 0.44 -18.61 -14.71
C LYS A 139 0.70 -17.19 -15.21
N ALA A 140 1.94 -16.73 -15.15
CA ALA A 140 2.31 -15.42 -15.69
C ALA A 140 2.19 -15.39 -17.22
N ALA A 141 2.58 -16.47 -17.90
CA ALA A 141 2.42 -16.62 -19.35
C ALA A 141 0.94 -16.71 -19.74
N GLU A 142 0.15 -17.54 -19.05
CA GLU A 142 -1.30 -17.64 -19.21
C GLU A 142 -1.95 -16.26 -19.08
N TYR A 143 -1.64 -15.49 -18.03
CA TYR A 143 -2.18 -14.13 -17.87
C TYR A 143 -1.89 -13.24 -19.10
N ARG A 144 -0.65 -13.25 -19.61
CA ARG A 144 -0.29 -12.44 -20.78
C ARG A 144 -1.01 -12.88 -22.05
N GLN A 145 -1.12 -14.18 -22.26
CA GLN A 145 -1.81 -14.76 -23.43
C GLN A 145 -3.31 -14.49 -23.38
N THR A 146 -3.96 -14.74 -22.24
CA THR A 146 -5.41 -14.54 -22.07
C THR A 146 -5.80 -13.06 -22.20
N THR A 147 -4.97 -12.13 -21.72
CA THR A 147 -5.28 -10.70 -21.81
C THR A 147 -4.93 -10.08 -23.15
N GLY A 148 -3.96 -10.62 -23.90
CA GLY A 148 -3.46 -10.02 -25.13
C GLY A 148 -2.93 -8.58 -24.96
N ALA A 149 -2.69 -8.15 -23.71
CA ALA A 149 -2.47 -6.74 -23.39
C ALA A 149 -1.01 -6.28 -23.60
N TYR A 150 -0.10 -7.21 -23.90
CA TYR A 150 1.34 -6.95 -23.96
C TYR A 150 1.93 -7.48 -25.26
N GLU A 151 2.75 -6.65 -25.88
CA GLU A 151 3.51 -6.92 -27.09
C GLU A 151 4.99 -7.05 -26.74
N GLU A 152 5.67 -8.11 -27.19
CA GLU A 152 7.12 -8.25 -27.04
C GLU A 152 7.84 -7.35 -28.06
N LEU A 153 8.87 -6.63 -27.61
CA LEU A 153 9.68 -5.74 -28.44
C LEU A 153 11.02 -6.40 -28.78
N THR A 154 11.50 -6.16 -30.00
CA THR A 154 12.77 -6.71 -30.50
C THR A 154 14.01 -6.00 -29.94
N SER A 155 13.87 -4.75 -29.54
CA SER A 155 14.97 -3.90 -29.04
C SER A 155 14.60 -3.15 -27.77
N ASN A 156 15.60 -2.58 -27.11
CA ASN A 156 15.43 -1.77 -25.92
C ASN A 156 14.78 -0.41 -26.26
N PRO A 157 13.54 -0.12 -25.79
CA PRO A 157 12.82 1.09 -26.18
C PRO A 157 13.18 2.32 -25.34
N PHE A 158 14.15 2.23 -24.44
CA PHE A 158 14.44 3.27 -23.45
C PHE A 158 14.74 4.64 -24.07
N ASP A 159 15.63 4.67 -25.06
CA ASP A 159 16.03 5.91 -25.72
C ASP A 159 14.90 6.51 -26.55
N ASP A 160 14.19 5.66 -27.30
CA ASP A 160 13.04 6.06 -28.10
C ASP A 160 11.94 6.69 -27.25
N ILE A 161 11.66 6.13 -26.07
CA ILE A 161 10.66 6.65 -25.14
C ILE A 161 11.08 8.01 -24.60
N ILE A 162 12.33 8.17 -24.13
CA ILE A 162 12.81 9.46 -23.62
C ILE A 162 12.75 10.52 -24.72
N CYS A 163 13.24 10.20 -25.91
CA CYS A 163 13.22 11.10 -27.06
C CYS A 163 11.78 11.49 -27.43
N THR A 164 10.85 10.54 -27.48
CA THR A 164 9.45 10.79 -27.82
C THR A 164 8.78 11.68 -26.78
N VAL A 165 8.96 11.40 -25.49
CA VAL A 165 8.41 12.21 -24.40
C VAL A 165 8.97 13.64 -24.43
N THR A 166 10.29 13.78 -24.55
CA THR A 166 10.96 15.08 -24.58
C THR A 166 10.51 15.89 -25.80
N ARG A 167 10.43 15.25 -26.98
CA ARG A 167 9.98 15.88 -28.23
C ARG A 167 8.56 16.41 -28.10
N LEU A 168 7.64 15.59 -27.59
CA LEU A 168 6.25 16.02 -27.38
C LEU A 168 6.18 17.23 -26.44
N LEU A 169 6.86 17.19 -25.29
CA LEU A 169 6.84 18.30 -24.35
C LEU A 169 7.43 19.59 -24.95
N ASN A 170 8.49 19.49 -25.74
CA ASN A 170 9.06 20.64 -26.43
C ASN A 170 8.11 21.20 -27.50
N GLN A 171 7.41 20.35 -28.26
CA GLN A 171 6.39 20.74 -29.24
C GLN A 171 5.19 21.44 -28.58
N LEU A 172 4.67 20.87 -27.49
CA LEU A 172 3.58 21.49 -26.73
C LEU A 172 3.98 22.86 -26.18
N LYS A 173 5.24 23.01 -25.76
CA LYS A 173 5.78 24.30 -25.31
C LYS A 173 5.93 25.30 -26.46
N SER A 174 6.45 24.88 -27.62
CA SER A 174 6.60 25.79 -28.77
C SER A 174 5.25 26.30 -29.30
N MET A 175 4.20 25.48 -29.17
CA MET A 175 2.82 25.88 -29.50
C MET A 175 2.12 26.68 -28.39
N ASN A 176 2.81 27.04 -27.29
CA ASN A 176 2.23 27.70 -26.12
C ASN A 176 1.04 26.94 -25.47
N ARG A 177 0.97 25.62 -25.67
CA ARG A 177 -0.07 24.75 -25.06
C ARG A 177 0.29 24.34 -23.63
N ILE A 178 1.57 24.42 -23.27
CA ILE A 178 2.08 24.31 -21.90
C ILE A 178 3.15 25.39 -21.64
N SER A 179 3.27 25.83 -20.39
CA SER A 179 4.33 26.71 -19.91
C SER A 179 5.69 26.01 -19.81
N GLU A 180 6.76 26.80 -19.77
CA GLU A 180 8.12 26.27 -19.56
C GLU A 180 8.25 25.51 -18.23
N TRP A 181 7.58 25.97 -17.18
CA TRP A 181 7.57 25.28 -15.89
C TRP A 181 6.87 23.90 -15.99
N GLN A 182 5.73 23.81 -16.67
CA GLN A 182 5.03 22.56 -16.92
C GLN A 182 5.92 21.59 -17.71
N ARG A 183 6.58 22.09 -18.77
CA ARG A 183 7.53 21.33 -19.58
C ARG A 183 8.67 20.77 -18.71
N CYS A 184 9.39 21.61 -17.98
CA CYS A 184 10.49 21.21 -17.11
C CYS A 184 10.06 20.20 -16.04
N LYS A 185 8.87 20.39 -15.45
CA LYS A 185 8.34 19.51 -14.41
C LYS A 185 7.99 18.11 -14.94
N MET A 186 7.49 18.04 -16.17
CA MET A 186 7.09 16.78 -16.81
C MET A 186 8.23 16.06 -17.52
N ASN A 187 9.29 16.78 -17.89
CA ASN A 187 10.39 16.23 -18.68
C ASN A 187 11.19 15.18 -17.89
N PRO A 188 11.43 13.98 -18.44
CA PRO A 188 12.24 12.97 -17.78
C PRO A 188 13.71 13.40 -17.71
N VAL A 189 14.34 13.19 -16.55
CA VAL A 189 15.78 13.37 -16.38
C VAL A 189 16.46 12.05 -16.70
N ARG A 190 17.19 11.97 -17.83
CA ARG A 190 17.80 10.74 -18.34
C ARG A 190 18.57 9.95 -17.27
N LYS A 191 19.38 10.63 -16.43
CA LYS A 191 20.18 10.01 -15.37
C LYS A 191 19.37 9.36 -14.25
N LEU A 192 18.11 9.75 -14.08
CA LEU A 192 17.20 9.26 -13.02
C LEU A 192 16.06 8.41 -13.57
N THR A 193 16.05 8.19 -14.89
CA THR A 193 14.99 7.49 -15.61
C THR A 193 15.44 6.07 -15.89
N GLU A 194 14.55 5.11 -15.67
CA GLU A 194 14.77 3.69 -15.92
C GLU A 194 13.53 3.10 -16.64
N LEU A 195 13.74 2.01 -17.38
CA LEU A 195 12.60 1.22 -17.84
C LEU A 195 11.86 0.64 -16.64
N ALA A 196 10.52 0.65 -16.71
CA ALA A 196 9.71 -0.04 -15.74
C ALA A 196 10.02 -1.54 -15.76
N TYR A 197 9.70 -2.26 -14.69
CA TYR A 197 9.76 -3.72 -14.67
C TYR A 197 8.45 -4.31 -14.17
N MET A 198 8.07 -5.43 -14.76
CA MET A 198 6.87 -6.17 -14.38
C MET A 198 7.21 -7.30 -13.42
N TYR A 199 6.35 -7.54 -12.46
CA TYR A 199 6.36 -8.72 -11.61
C TYR A 199 4.92 -9.05 -11.21
N PHE A 200 4.67 -10.26 -10.71
CA PHE A 200 3.34 -10.70 -10.35
C PHE A 200 3.20 -10.95 -8.85
N ILE A 201 2.04 -10.65 -8.30
CA ILE A 201 1.67 -10.93 -6.91
C ILE A 201 0.52 -11.96 -6.91
N PRO A 202 0.64 -13.10 -6.20
CA PRO A 202 -0.43 -14.08 -6.10
C PRO A 202 -1.62 -13.52 -5.31
N LYS A 203 -2.83 -13.98 -5.66
CA LYS A 203 -4.07 -13.71 -4.91
C LYS A 203 -4.57 -15.01 -4.24
N PRO A 204 -4.01 -15.43 -3.08
CA PRO A 204 -4.32 -16.73 -2.46
C PRO A 204 -5.78 -16.87 -2.00
N HIS A 205 -6.51 -15.76 -1.84
CA HIS A 205 -7.92 -15.75 -1.50
C HIS A 205 -8.87 -16.00 -2.69
N LYS A 206 -8.37 -16.02 -3.94
CA LYS A 206 -9.17 -16.38 -5.12
C LYS A 206 -8.85 -17.82 -5.53
N LYS A 207 -9.85 -18.55 -6.05
CA LYS A 207 -9.71 -19.93 -6.54
C LYS A 207 -8.54 -20.02 -7.55
N ALA A 208 -7.74 -21.08 -7.45
CA ALA A 208 -6.53 -21.31 -8.25
C ALA A 208 -5.39 -20.29 -8.06
N THR A 209 -5.50 -19.35 -7.12
CA THR A 209 -4.46 -18.36 -6.78
C THR A 209 -3.94 -17.64 -8.03
N PRO A 210 -4.77 -16.84 -8.71
CA PRO A 210 -4.37 -16.13 -9.92
C PRO A 210 -3.31 -15.07 -9.59
N LEU A 211 -2.52 -14.73 -10.60
CA LEU A 211 -1.47 -13.74 -10.50
C LEU A 211 -1.98 -12.34 -10.87
N ARG A 212 -1.59 -11.32 -10.10
CA ARG A 212 -1.83 -9.90 -10.40
C ARG A 212 -0.54 -9.29 -10.97
N PRO A 213 -0.52 -8.78 -12.22
CA PRO A 213 0.64 -8.05 -12.70
C PRO A 213 0.77 -6.74 -11.95
N ILE A 214 1.99 -6.31 -11.69
CA ILE A 214 2.27 -4.95 -11.24
C ILE A 214 3.48 -4.44 -12.01
N LEU A 215 3.39 -3.18 -12.44
CA LEU A 215 4.49 -2.47 -13.07
C LEU A 215 5.12 -1.52 -12.06
N ASN A 216 6.42 -1.68 -11.81
CA ASN A 216 7.15 -0.67 -11.07
C ASN A 216 7.53 0.49 -12.00
N THR A 217 6.80 1.59 -11.89
CA THR A 217 6.96 2.80 -12.70
C THR A 217 7.65 3.95 -11.94
N ILE A 218 8.30 3.68 -10.79
CA ILE A 218 8.89 4.73 -9.93
C ILE A 218 9.92 5.60 -10.67
N HIS A 219 10.62 5.05 -11.67
CA HIS A 219 11.60 5.78 -12.47
C HIS A 219 11.23 5.85 -13.96
N ALA A 220 9.98 5.53 -14.32
CA ALA A 220 9.56 5.53 -15.72
C ALA A 220 9.51 6.94 -16.32
N ALA A 221 9.83 7.06 -17.61
CA ALA A 221 9.91 8.34 -18.33
C ALA A 221 8.59 9.13 -18.30
N THR A 222 7.44 8.45 -18.27
CA THR A 222 6.10 9.05 -18.27
C THR A 222 5.54 9.33 -16.87
N LYS A 223 6.30 9.00 -15.80
CA LYS A 223 5.82 9.12 -14.42
C LYS A 223 5.38 10.54 -14.07
N GLN A 224 6.19 11.54 -14.44
CA GLN A 224 5.89 12.93 -14.09
C GLN A 224 4.66 13.45 -14.82
N ILE A 225 4.48 13.08 -16.09
CA ILE A 225 3.26 13.39 -16.86
C ILE A 225 2.05 12.71 -16.21
N SER A 226 2.16 11.43 -15.87
CA SER A 226 1.10 10.67 -15.20
C SER A 226 0.67 11.32 -13.87
N GLN A 227 1.63 11.72 -13.02
CA GLN A 227 1.34 12.43 -11.77
C GLN A 227 0.78 13.83 -11.99
N TYR A 228 1.20 14.51 -13.06
CA TYR A 228 0.70 15.82 -13.40
C TYR A 228 -0.77 15.77 -13.85
N LEU A 229 -1.10 14.85 -14.75
CA LEU A 229 -2.48 14.62 -15.21
C LEU A 229 -3.41 14.17 -14.09
N ASP A 230 -2.94 13.25 -13.23
CA ASP A 230 -3.72 12.82 -12.06
C ASP A 230 -4.07 14.00 -11.15
N LYS A 231 -3.08 14.84 -10.79
CA LYS A 231 -3.32 16.04 -9.98
C LYS A 231 -4.25 17.06 -10.64
N LEU A 232 -4.28 17.08 -11.97
CA LEU A 232 -5.11 18.00 -12.73
C LEU A 232 -6.57 17.53 -12.79
N ILE A 233 -6.78 16.24 -13.03
CA ILE A 233 -8.09 15.68 -13.41
C ILE A 233 -8.79 15.04 -12.21
N ARG A 234 -8.05 14.39 -11.30
CA ARG A 234 -8.63 13.66 -10.17
C ARG A 234 -9.56 14.54 -9.31
N PRO A 235 -9.21 15.79 -8.96
CA PRO A 235 -10.11 16.64 -8.19
C PRO A 235 -11.41 16.99 -8.92
N LEU A 236 -11.38 17.11 -10.26
CA LEU A 236 -12.59 17.33 -11.07
C LEU A 236 -13.48 16.09 -11.05
N PHE A 237 -12.88 14.90 -11.22
CA PHE A 237 -13.61 13.64 -11.11
C PHE A 237 -14.29 13.49 -9.74
N ASP A 238 -13.53 13.66 -8.66
CA ASP A 238 -14.05 13.54 -7.29
C ASP A 238 -15.18 14.55 -7.00
N ARG A 239 -15.13 15.75 -7.60
CA ARG A 239 -16.17 16.77 -7.49
C ARG A 239 -17.43 16.39 -8.27
N PHE A 240 -17.31 16.07 -9.55
CA PHE A 240 -18.46 15.90 -10.44
C PHE A 240 -19.15 14.53 -10.30
N VAL A 241 -18.43 13.51 -9.83
CA VAL A 241 -18.89 12.11 -9.81
C VAL A 241 -19.14 11.62 -8.38
N ARG A 242 -19.23 12.53 -7.40
CA ARG A 242 -19.43 12.18 -5.98
C ARG A 242 -20.71 11.39 -5.72
N GLN A 243 -21.75 11.61 -6.52
CA GLN A 243 -23.07 10.99 -6.36
C GLN A 243 -23.08 9.48 -6.68
N THR A 244 -22.14 9.01 -7.49
CA THR A 244 -22.06 7.60 -7.94
C THR A 244 -20.81 6.90 -7.41
N THR A 245 -20.08 7.53 -6.49
CA THR A 245 -18.84 6.99 -5.91
C THR A 245 -18.90 6.94 -4.39
N PHE A 246 -18.35 5.89 -3.81
CA PHE A 246 -18.14 5.77 -2.38
C PHE A 246 -16.72 6.20 -2.01
N VAL A 247 -16.57 6.81 -0.83
CA VAL A 247 -15.25 7.18 -0.28
C VAL A 247 -14.62 6.04 0.52
N ASP A 248 -15.43 5.39 1.34
CA ASP A 248 -15.06 4.31 2.24
C ASP A 248 -16.34 3.60 2.76
N GLY A 249 -16.15 2.62 3.65
CA GLY A 249 -17.27 1.89 4.26
C GLY A 249 -18.14 2.76 5.18
N ALA A 250 -17.62 3.85 5.74
CA ALA A 250 -18.43 4.76 6.55
C ALA A 250 -19.45 5.51 5.68
N ASP A 251 -19.01 5.99 4.51
CA ASP A 251 -19.87 6.64 3.53
C ASP A 251 -21.01 5.71 3.05
N LEU A 252 -20.73 4.41 2.87
CA LEU A 252 -21.78 3.41 2.59
C LEU A 252 -22.80 3.31 3.73
N LEU A 253 -22.34 3.19 4.98
CA LEU A 253 -23.23 3.07 6.14
C LEU A 253 -24.09 4.33 6.34
N ASP A 254 -23.53 5.51 6.10
CA ASP A 254 -24.26 6.78 6.15
C ASP A 254 -25.36 6.83 5.08
N GLN A 255 -25.09 6.34 3.87
CA GLN A 255 -26.09 6.25 2.81
C GLN A 255 -27.19 5.22 3.12
N LEU A 256 -26.82 4.06 3.65
CA LEU A 256 -27.79 3.05 4.10
C LEU A 256 -28.68 3.56 5.24
N GLN A 257 -28.13 4.31 6.19
CA GLN A 257 -28.91 4.91 7.26
C GLN A 257 -29.93 5.92 6.70
N LYS A 258 -29.54 6.76 5.74
CA LYS A 258 -30.46 7.69 5.05
C LYS A 258 -31.54 6.94 4.25
N TYR A 259 -31.19 5.82 3.63
CA TYR A 259 -32.12 4.96 2.90
C TYR A 259 -33.17 4.33 3.83
N ILE A 260 -32.76 3.91 5.04
CA ILE A 260 -33.67 3.44 6.09
C ILE A 260 -34.58 4.57 6.59
N GLN A 261 -34.03 5.74 6.89
CA GLN A 261 -34.80 6.90 7.38
C GLN A 261 -35.90 7.35 6.40
N LYS A 262 -35.70 7.13 5.11
CA LYS A 262 -36.69 7.42 4.06
C LYS A 262 -37.73 6.31 3.86
N GLY A 263 -37.65 5.20 4.60
CA GLY A 263 -38.58 4.08 4.52
C GLY A 263 -38.37 3.16 3.30
N TYR A 264 -37.21 3.24 2.64
CA TYR A 264 -36.95 2.44 1.43
C TYR A 264 -36.37 1.06 1.72
N PHE A 265 -35.78 0.87 2.90
CA PHE A 265 -35.23 -0.40 3.36
C PHE A 265 -36.32 -1.33 3.91
N ASN A 266 -36.36 -2.58 3.48
CA ASN A 266 -37.34 -3.57 3.90
C ASN A 266 -36.76 -4.98 3.90
N SER A 267 -37.56 -5.96 4.34
CA SER A 267 -37.16 -7.38 4.37
C SER A 267 -36.81 -7.95 3.00
N SER A 268 -37.31 -7.36 1.91
CA SER A 268 -37.02 -7.74 0.52
C SER A 268 -35.77 -7.07 -0.05
N THR A 269 -35.20 -6.05 0.60
CA THR A 269 -33.97 -5.39 0.12
C THR A 269 -32.81 -6.38 -0.02
N LEU A 270 -32.22 -6.43 -1.21
CA LEU A 270 -31.03 -7.18 -1.57
C LEU A 270 -29.84 -6.24 -1.68
N PHE A 271 -28.66 -6.75 -1.33
CA PHE A 271 -27.38 -6.12 -1.56
C PHE A 271 -26.70 -6.78 -2.74
N ILE A 272 -26.18 -5.96 -3.63
CA ILE A 272 -25.50 -6.39 -4.83
C ILE A 272 -24.11 -5.78 -4.81
N THR A 273 -23.11 -6.65 -4.93
CA THR A 273 -21.71 -6.26 -5.05
C THR A 273 -21.10 -6.92 -6.25
N PHE A 274 -20.23 -6.21 -6.96
CA PHE A 274 -19.45 -6.82 -8.03
C PHE A 274 -18.06 -6.19 -8.19
N ASP A 275 -17.09 -7.04 -8.54
CA ASP A 275 -15.71 -6.67 -8.88
C ASP A 275 -15.60 -6.57 -10.41
N ILE A 276 -14.94 -5.53 -10.91
CA ILE A 276 -14.65 -5.38 -12.33
C ILE A 276 -13.28 -6.02 -12.63
N ALA A 277 -13.31 -7.18 -13.28
CA ALA A 277 -12.10 -7.94 -13.52
C ALA A 277 -11.10 -7.17 -14.40
N ASN A 278 -9.86 -7.04 -13.90
CA ASN A 278 -8.72 -6.50 -14.65
C ASN A 278 -8.91 -5.08 -15.22
N LEU A 279 -9.74 -4.24 -14.58
CA LEU A 279 -10.12 -2.90 -15.03
C LEU A 279 -8.97 -2.08 -15.64
N TYR A 280 -7.83 -1.96 -14.94
CA TYR A 280 -6.71 -1.15 -15.45
C TYR A 280 -6.01 -1.75 -16.67
N THR A 281 -5.86 -3.07 -16.71
CA THR A 281 -5.11 -3.76 -17.78
C THR A 281 -5.94 -4.01 -19.01
N MET A 282 -7.27 -3.92 -18.92
CA MET A 282 -8.18 -4.12 -20.04
C MET A 282 -8.77 -2.81 -20.58
N LEU A 283 -8.40 -1.67 -20.01
CA LEU A 283 -8.93 -0.38 -20.41
C LEU A 283 -8.62 -0.05 -21.91
N PRO A 284 -9.62 0.16 -22.78
CA PRO A 284 -9.38 0.50 -24.18
C PRO A 284 -8.75 1.90 -24.27
N GLN A 285 -7.48 1.99 -24.65
CA GLN A 285 -6.67 3.21 -24.48
C GLN A 285 -7.26 4.43 -25.19
N GLU A 286 -7.56 4.31 -26.48
CA GLU A 286 -8.06 5.43 -27.31
C GLU A 286 -9.47 5.85 -26.93
N GLU A 287 -10.35 4.87 -26.74
CA GLU A 287 -11.70 5.10 -26.28
C GLU A 287 -11.70 5.80 -24.92
N SER A 288 -10.85 5.38 -23.99
CA SER A 288 -10.78 5.99 -22.67
C SER A 288 -10.31 7.45 -22.70
N LEU A 289 -9.40 7.78 -23.62
CA LEU A 289 -9.01 9.17 -23.84
C LEU A 289 -10.15 10.00 -24.46
N ALA A 290 -10.94 9.39 -25.34
CA ALA A 290 -12.15 10.04 -25.87
C ALA A 290 -13.19 10.27 -24.77
N VAL A 291 -13.40 9.28 -23.89
CA VAL A 291 -14.28 9.42 -22.71
C VAL A 291 -13.76 10.49 -21.74
N LEU A 292 -12.45 10.59 -21.55
CA LEU A 292 -11.85 11.69 -20.78
C LEU A 292 -12.17 13.06 -21.39
N ALA A 293 -12.05 13.19 -22.71
CA ALA A 293 -12.39 14.43 -23.40
C ALA A 293 -13.88 14.76 -23.26
N GLU A 294 -14.75 13.77 -23.44
CA GLU A 294 -16.20 13.90 -23.25
C GLU A 294 -16.56 14.31 -21.82
N PHE A 295 -15.96 13.67 -20.82
CA PHE A 295 -16.14 14.02 -19.41
C PHE A 295 -15.83 15.50 -19.15
N LEU A 296 -14.68 15.99 -19.65
CA LEU A 296 -14.31 17.39 -19.49
C LEU A 296 -15.26 18.34 -20.22
N ARG A 297 -15.74 17.98 -21.43
CA ARG A 297 -16.70 18.80 -22.19
C ARG A 297 -18.06 18.88 -21.50
N VAL A 298 -18.61 17.74 -21.06
CA VAL A 298 -19.91 17.66 -20.37
C VAL A 298 -19.94 18.52 -19.09
N HIS A 299 -18.77 18.69 -18.45
CA HIS A 299 -18.62 19.52 -17.25
C HIS A 299 -18.07 20.92 -17.53
N ASN A 300 -18.15 21.41 -18.78
CA ASN A 300 -17.71 22.75 -19.19
C ASN A 300 -16.26 23.09 -18.82
N CYS A 301 -15.39 22.07 -18.81
CA CYS A 301 -13.97 22.18 -18.50
C CYS A 301 -13.13 22.24 -19.78
N GLU A 302 -13.35 23.25 -20.63
CA GLU A 302 -12.61 23.41 -21.90
C GLU A 302 -11.10 23.58 -21.70
N LYS A 303 -10.72 24.22 -20.59
CA LYS A 303 -9.34 24.32 -20.11
C LYS A 303 -9.29 23.98 -18.63
N VAL A 304 -8.31 23.14 -18.25
CA VAL A 304 -8.03 22.83 -16.84
C VAL A 304 -6.66 23.39 -16.49
N ASN A 305 -6.61 24.34 -15.56
CA ASN A 305 -5.40 25.09 -15.19
C ASN A 305 -4.58 25.61 -16.40
N GLY A 306 -5.29 26.20 -17.38
CA GLY A 306 -4.70 26.75 -18.60
C GLY A 306 -4.37 25.73 -19.70
N ILE A 307 -4.56 24.43 -19.46
CA ILE A 307 -4.30 23.37 -20.45
C ILE A 307 -5.61 22.97 -21.15
N SER A 308 -5.62 22.98 -22.48
CA SER A 308 -6.78 22.54 -23.27
C SER A 308 -7.02 21.02 -23.18
N ILE A 309 -8.27 20.60 -23.42
CA ILE A 309 -8.65 19.19 -23.48
C ILE A 309 -7.75 18.41 -24.46
N ASP A 310 -7.48 18.95 -25.64
CA ASP A 310 -6.63 18.27 -26.64
C ASP A 310 -5.21 18.01 -26.11
N THR A 311 -4.68 18.95 -25.32
CA THR A 311 -3.35 18.81 -24.71
C THR A 311 -3.36 17.76 -23.59
N ILE A 312 -4.44 17.71 -22.80
CA ILE A 312 -4.65 16.67 -21.80
C ILE A 312 -4.71 15.28 -22.46
N VAL A 313 -5.46 15.16 -23.57
CA VAL A 313 -5.57 13.92 -24.34
C VAL A 313 -4.23 13.50 -24.92
N GLU A 314 -3.46 14.42 -25.48
CA GLU A 314 -2.14 14.15 -26.08
C GLU A 314 -1.11 13.71 -25.03
N LEU A 315 -1.11 14.36 -23.86
CA LEU A 315 -0.31 13.94 -22.70
C LEU A 315 -0.77 12.58 -22.14
N GLY A 316 -2.08 12.33 -22.10
CA GLY A 316 -2.62 11.04 -21.68
C GLY A 316 -2.21 9.92 -22.64
N ARG A 317 -2.25 10.19 -23.95
CA ARG A 317 -1.84 9.29 -25.02
C ARG A 317 -0.38 8.89 -24.89
N ILE A 318 0.54 9.82 -24.61
CA ILE A 318 1.95 9.46 -24.43
C ILE A 318 2.15 8.59 -23.18
N VAL A 319 1.41 8.84 -22.09
CA VAL A 319 1.49 8.02 -20.88
C VAL A 319 1.07 6.57 -21.15
N LEU A 320 0.03 6.36 -21.96
CA LEU A 320 -0.47 5.02 -22.29
C LEU A 320 0.40 4.32 -23.35
N LYS A 321 0.78 5.01 -24.43
CA LYS A 321 1.51 4.43 -25.57
C LYS A 321 2.99 4.20 -25.30
N SER A 322 3.62 4.99 -24.44
CA SER A 322 5.04 4.84 -24.09
C SER A 322 5.27 3.97 -22.85
N ASN A 323 4.27 3.18 -22.44
CA ASN A 323 4.40 2.25 -21.33
C ASN A 323 5.12 0.97 -21.76
N ALA A 324 6.46 1.02 -21.76
CA ALA A 324 7.31 -0.14 -21.96
C ALA A 324 8.04 -0.55 -20.68
N PHE A 325 8.32 -1.84 -20.57
CA PHE A 325 8.90 -2.44 -19.37
C PHE A 325 9.71 -3.69 -19.68
N VAL A 326 10.49 -4.11 -18.69
CA VAL A 326 11.28 -5.34 -18.72
C VAL A 326 10.56 -6.43 -17.92
N TYR A 327 10.49 -7.63 -18.51
CA TYR A 327 10.04 -8.84 -17.83
C TYR A 327 10.87 -10.03 -18.33
N GLU A 328 11.42 -10.83 -17.42
CA GLU A 328 12.27 -11.98 -17.76
C GLU A 328 13.35 -11.68 -18.84
N LYS A 329 14.07 -10.55 -18.67
CA LYS A 329 15.11 -10.06 -19.58
C LYS A 329 14.64 -9.67 -20.99
N LYS A 330 13.34 -9.72 -21.27
CA LYS A 330 12.73 -9.27 -22.52
C LYS A 330 12.06 -7.91 -22.34
N PHE A 331 11.92 -7.18 -23.44
CA PHE A 331 11.25 -5.90 -23.48
C PHE A 331 9.81 -6.09 -23.95
N TYR A 332 8.88 -5.39 -23.31
CA TYR A 332 7.47 -5.43 -23.66
C TYR A 332 6.88 -4.04 -23.66
N ARG A 333 5.82 -3.85 -24.45
CA ARG A 333 4.95 -2.68 -24.45
C ARG A 333 3.54 -3.08 -24.09
N GLN A 334 2.88 -2.29 -23.26
CA GLN A 334 1.46 -2.48 -22.98
C GLN A 334 0.62 -1.82 -24.09
N ILE A 335 -0.13 -2.62 -24.83
CA ILE A 335 -0.96 -2.19 -25.97
C ILE A 335 -2.44 -2.01 -25.61
N ILE A 336 -2.91 -2.69 -24.56
CA ILE A 336 -4.26 -2.56 -23.99
C ILE A 336 -4.13 -2.22 -22.51
N GLY A 337 -5.01 -1.36 -22.00
CA GLY A 337 -4.96 -0.90 -20.63
C GLY A 337 -3.91 0.17 -20.37
N GLY A 338 -3.75 0.51 -19.10
CA GLY A 338 -2.62 1.31 -18.61
C GLY A 338 -1.83 0.59 -17.53
N ALA A 339 -0.66 1.13 -17.19
CA ALA A 339 0.20 0.53 -16.19
C ALA A 339 -0.48 0.45 -14.82
N MET A 340 -0.57 -0.76 -14.24
CA MET A 340 -0.91 -0.93 -12.82
C MET A 340 0.21 -0.34 -11.96
N GLY A 341 0.06 0.92 -11.55
CA GLY A 341 1.07 1.72 -10.84
C GLY A 341 1.21 3.15 -11.37
N SER A 342 0.63 3.46 -12.53
CA SER A 342 0.51 4.83 -13.05
C SER A 342 -0.65 5.56 -12.36
N ALA A 343 -0.38 6.78 -11.86
CA ALA A 343 -1.39 7.60 -11.20
C ALA A 343 -2.52 7.99 -12.16
N PHE A 344 -2.18 8.45 -13.37
CA PHE A 344 -3.16 8.82 -14.39
C PHE A 344 -4.07 7.64 -14.80
N THR A 345 -3.55 6.41 -14.86
CA THR A 345 -4.34 5.24 -15.23
C THR A 345 -5.50 5.01 -14.27
N LEU A 346 -5.30 5.28 -12.96
CA LEU A 346 -6.36 5.19 -11.95
C LEU A 346 -7.49 6.17 -12.26
N THR A 347 -7.14 7.43 -12.48
CA THR A 347 -8.12 8.48 -12.76
C THR A 347 -8.82 8.26 -14.10
N LEU A 348 -8.10 7.80 -15.11
CA LEU A 348 -8.67 7.47 -16.42
C LEU A 348 -9.66 6.30 -16.34
N ALA A 349 -9.32 5.23 -15.62
CA ALA A 349 -10.22 4.09 -15.42
C ALA A 349 -11.50 4.51 -14.70
N ASN A 350 -11.40 5.36 -13.68
CA ASN A 350 -12.56 5.90 -12.98
C ASN A 350 -13.49 6.72 -13.89
N ILE A 351 -12.92 7.52 -14.80
CA ILE A 351 -13.67 8.32 -15.78
C ILE A 351 -14.30 7.44 -16.86
N PHE A 352 -13.59 6.40 -17.32
CA PHE A 352 -14.18 5.41 -18.22
C PHE A 352 -15.40 4.75 -17.59
N MET A 353 -15.29 4.35 -16.31
CA MET A 353 -16.39 3.76 -15.58
C MET A 353 -17.56 4.73 -15.36
N TRP A 354 -17.31 6.03 -15.20
CA TRP A 354 -18.37 7.05 -15.14
C TRP A 354 -19.26 7.06 -16.39
N LYS A 355 -18.69 6.86 -17.58
CA LYS A 355 -19.50 6.76 -18.80
C LYS A 355 -20.23 5.42 -18.85
N TRP A 356 -19.52 4.32 -18.58
CA TRP A 356 -20.09 2.99 -18.61
C TRP A 356 -21.28 2.85 -17.65
N GLU A 357 -21.17 3.30 -16.40
CA GLU A 357 -22.23 3.16 -15.39
C GLU A 357 -23.48 3.98 -15.77
N ARG A 358 -23.30 5.15 -16.41
CA ARG A 358 -24.38 6.00 -16.92
C ARG A 358 -25.11 5.44 -18.13
N GLN A 359 -24.47 4.56 -18.90
CA GLN A 359 -25.08 3.94 -20.07
C GLN A 359 -25.68 2.56 -19.77
N THR A 360 -25.31 1.95 -18.64
CA THR A 360 -25.67 0.56 -18.34
C THR A 360 -26.60 0.44 -17.14
N LEU A 361 -26.08 0.72 -15.94
CA LEU A 361 -26.73 0.44 -14.66
C LEU A 361 -27.63 1.59 -14.24
N LEU A 362 -27.10 2.81 -14.15
CA LEU A 362 -27.79 3.95 -13.55
C LEU A 362 -29.17 4.24 -14.17
N PRO A 363 -29.39 4.17 -15.49
CA PRO A 363 -30.72 4.40 -16.07
C PRO A 363 -31.75 3.33 -15.74
N LYS A 364 -31.30 2.13 -15.35
CA LYS A 364 -32.14 0.97 -15.06
C LYS A 364 -32.40 0.75 -13.57
N LEU A 365 -31.65 1.44 -12.71
CA LEU A 365 -31.88 1.42 -11.27
C LEU A 365 -33.13 2.23 -10.91
N GLY A 366 -33.84 1.76 -9.90
CA GLY A 366 -35.01 2.46 -9.36
C GLY A 366 -34.61 3.81 -8.74
N SER A 367 -35.54 4.75 -8.67
CA SER A 367 -35.30 6.12 -8.16
C SER A 367 -34.80 6.21 -6.72
N HIS A 368 -34.91 5.11 -5.96
CA HIS A 368 -34.58 5.08 -4.53
C HIS A 368 -33.34 4.23 -4.21
N GLU A 369 -32.87 3.41 -5.16
CA GLU A 369 -31.76 2.48 -4.93
C GLU A 369 -30.46 3.24 -4.63
N ILE A 370 -29.69 2.73 -3.68
CA ILE A 370 -28.34 3.23 -3.42
C ILE A 370 -27.44 2.66 -4.49
N TYR A 371 -26.63 3.49 -5.14
CA TYR A 371 -25.55 3.04 -6.01
C TYR A 371 -24.26 3.77 -5.66
N GLY A 372 -23.17 3.03 -5.56
CA GLY A 372 -21.86 3.65 -5.53
C GLY A 372 -20.73 2.71 -5.84
N ARG A 373 -19.67 3.27 -6.41
CA ARG A 373 -18.45 2.57 -6.78
C ARG A 373 -17.26 3.09 -5.98
N TYR A 374 -16.46 2.17 -5.46
CA TYR A 374 -15.11 2.45 -4.98
C TYR A 374 -14.12 1.80 -5.95
N ILE A 375 -13.65 2.58 -6.93
CA ILE A 375 -12.69 2.11 -7.94
C ILE A 375 -13.25 0.91 -8.74
N ASP A 376 -12.81 -0.32 -8.45
CA ASP A 376 -13.20 -1.59 -9.07
C ASP A 376 -14.33 -2.30 -8.33
N ASP A 377 -14.56 -1.96 -7.06
CA ASP A 377 -15.63 -2.51 -6.24
C ASP A 377 -16.91 -1.67 -6.41
N VAL A 378 -18.01 -2.28 -6.85
CA VAL A 378 -19.34 -1.64 -6.92
C VAL A 378 -20.28 -2.22 -5.87
N PHE A 379 -21.12 -1.36 -5.30
CA PHE A 379 -22.22 -1.75 -4.42
C PHE A 379 -23.50 -1.01 -4.80
N PHE A 380 -24.61 -1.74 -4.82
CA PHE A 380 -25.93 -1.12 -4.88
C PHE A 380 -27.00 -1.94 -4.14
N THR A 381 -28.09 -1.28 -3.76
CA THR A 381 -29.27 -1.92 -3.16
C THR A 381 -30.35 -2.13 -4.22
N SER A 382 -31.17 -3.16 -4.07
CA SER A 382 -32.38 -3.31 -4.88
C SER A 382 -33.50 -4.00 -4.11
N ASN A 383 -34.74 -3.57 -4.34
CA ASN A 383 -35.94 -4.24 -3.84
C ASN A 383 -36.62 -5.10 -4.93
N GLN A 384 -35.98 -5.24 -6.10
CA GLN A 384 -36.47 -6.10 -7.17
C GLN A 384 -36.18 -7.58 -6.90
N THR A 385 -36.79 -8.46 -7.70
CA THR A 385 -36.49 -9.89 -7.62
C THR A 385 -35.08 -10.18 -8.10
N GLU A 386 -34.47 -11.25 -7.57
CA GLU A 386 -33.11 -11.65 -7.93
C GLU A 386 -32.96 -11.89 -9.44
N GLU A 387 -33.98 -12.41 -10.11
CA GLU A 387 -33.98 -12.67 -11.55
C GLU A 387 -33.86 -11.37 -12.36
N LYS A 388 -34.62 -10.33 -12.00
CA LYS A 388 -34.55 -9.02 -12.67
C LYS A 388 -33.16 -8.40 -12.53
N ILE A 389 -32.57 -8.53 -11.35
CA ILE A 389 -31.23 -8.04 -11.05
C ILE A 389 -30.19 -8.80 -11.88
N LYS A 390 -30.30 -10.13 -11.99
CA LYS A 390 -29.41 -10.95 -12.84
C LYS A 390 -29.49 -10.52 -14.30
N ILE A 391 -30.70 -10.33 -14.85
CA ILE A 391 -30.89 -9.85 -16.23
C ILE A 391 -30.20 -8.49 -16.43
N LEU A 392 -30.34 -7.57 -15.47
CA LEU A 392 -29.69 -6.26 -15.51
C LEU A 392 -28.16 -6.36 -15.49
N LEU A 393 -27.61 -7.21 -14.62
CA LEU A 393 -26.16 -7.42 -14.49
C LEU A 393 -25.57 -8.14 -15.71
N ASP A 394 -26.28 -9.14 -16.25
CA ASP A 394 -25.85 -9.87 -17.44
C ASP A 394 -25.86 -8.96 -18.67
N ALA A 395 -26.87 -8.09 -18.80
CA ALA A 395 -26.89 -7.06 -19.84
C ALA A 395 -25.72 -6.07 -19.68
N ALA A 396 -25.38 -5.65 -18.45
CA ALA A 396 -24.24 -4.78 -18.18
C ALA A 396 -22.90 -5.48 -18.49
N ASN A 397 -22.77 -6.77 -18.17
CA ASN A 397 -21.59 -7.58 -18.42
C ASN A 397 -21.32 -7.85 -19.92
N ASN A 398 -22.36 -7.76 -20.74
CA ASN A 398 -22.29 -7.89 -22.20
C ASN A 398 -22.19 -6.55 -22.93
N PHE A 399 -22.30 -5.43 -22.23
CA PHE A 399 -22.31 -4.09 -22.85
C PHE A 399 -20.96 -3.73 -23.49
N HIS A 400 -19.84 -4.17 -22.92
CA HIS A 400 -18.51 -3.82 -23.40
C HIS A 400 -17.55 -5.01 -23.32
N ILE A 401 -16.89 -5.33 -24.44
CA ILE A 401 -16.00 -6.51 -24.58
C ILE A 401 -14.91 -6.60 -23.49
N ASN A 402 -14.37 -5.43 -23.09
CA ASN A 402 -13.28 -5.33 -22.11
C ASN A 402 -13.74 -5.22 -20.64
N ILE A 403 -15.05 -5.18 -20.38
CA ILE A 403 -15.58 -5.12 -19.01
C ILE A 403 -16.16 -6.49 -18.67
N LYS A 404 -15.70 -7.06 -17.55
CA LYS A 404 -16.20 -8.32 -17.01
C LYS A 404 -16.52 -8.17 -15.53
N LEU A 405 -17.73 -8.57 -15.17
CA LEU A 405 -18.29 -8.42 -13.83
C LEU A 405 -18.27 -9.77 -13.11
N GLU A 406 -17.70 -9.81 -11.90
CA GLU A 406 -17.86 -10.91 -10.94
C GLU A 406 -18.82 -10.43 -9.85
N TYR A 407 -20.10 -10.81 -9.91
CA TYR A 407 -21.14 -10.29 -9.02
C TYR A 407 -21.67 -11.30 -8.00
N THR A 408 -22.16 -10.77 -6.88
CA THR A 408 -22.88 -11.50 -5.84
C THR A 408 -24.13 -10.73 -5.46
N ILE A 409 -25.24 -11.45 -5.26
CA ILE A 409 -26.53 -10.91 -4.84
C ILE A 409 -26.93 -11.64 -3.56
N GLY A 410 -27.42 -10.91 -2.55
CA GLY A 410 -27.96 -11.55 -1.36
C GLY A 410 -28.40 -10.60 -0.27
N LYS A 411 -28.82 -11.17 0.86
CA LYS A 411 -29.16 -10.42 2.09
C LYS A 411 -27.94 -10.02 2.90
N SER A 412 -26.75 -10.49 2.52
CA SER A 412 -25.48 -10.19 3.17
C SER A 412 -24.44 -9.93 2.09
N ALA A 413 -23.73 -8.81 2.17
CA ALA A 413 -22.68 -8.49 1.21
C ALA A 413 -21.50 -7.77 1.89
N PRO A 414 -20.26 -8.21 1.63
CA PRO A 414 -19.09 -7.45 2.01
C PRO A 414 -18.83 -6.32 0.99
N PHE A 415 -18.55 -5.11 1.48
CA PHE A 415 -18.07 -4.02 0.66
C PHE A 415 -16.91 -3.31 1.37
N LEU A 416 -15.76 -3.24 0.70
CA LEU A 416 -14.50 -2.76 1.30
C LEU A 416 -14.15 -3.52 2.59
N ASP A 417 -14.25 -2.85 3.74
CA ASP A 417 -13.97 -3.38 5.08
C ASP A 417 -15.23 -3.48 5.96
N VAL A 418 -16.42 -3.38 5.36
CA VAL A 418 -17.73 -3.52 6.03
C VAL A 418 -18.47 -4.75 5.51
N LEU A 419 -19.11 -5.48 6.42
CA LEU A 419 -20.11 -6.49 6.09
C LEU A 419 -21.49 -5.92 6.44
N VAL A 420 -22.39 -5.84 5.47
CA VAL A 420 -23.79 -5.43 5.70
C VAL A 420 -24.71 -6.62 5.56
N LYS A 421 -25.72 -6.70 6.43
CA LYS A 421 -26.73 -7.76 6.45
C LYS A 421 -28.12 -7.18 6.65
N ASN A 422 -29.09 -7.73 5.93
CA ASN A 422 -30.51 -7.45 6.09
C ASN A 422 -31.13 -8.60 6.89
N ASN A 423 -31.36 -8.36 8.19
CA ASN A 423 -32.03 -9.29 9.08
C ASN A 423 -33.52 -8.95 9.13
N ASN A 424 -34.27 -9.42 8.12
CA ASN A 424 -35.72 -9.25 8.01
C ASN A 424 -36.21 -7.79 8.11
N GLY A 425 -35.51 -6.85 7.47
CA GLY A 425 -35.83 -5.42 7.48
C GLY A 425 -35.01 -4.61 8.49
N MET A 426 -34.16 -5.27 9.27
CA MET A 426 -33.19 -4.62 10.15
C MET A 426 -31.78 -4.68 9.55
N LEU A 427 -31.14 -3.52 9.37
CA LEU A 427 -29.75 -3.47 8.91
C LEU A 427 -28.79 -3.79 10.07
N GLU A 428 -28.01 -4.85 9.89
CA GLU A 428 -26.86 -5.17 10.73
C GLU A 428 -25.57 -4.87 9.96
N SER A 429 -24.57 -4.31 10.65
CA SER A 429 -23.26 -4.03 10.06
C SER A 429 -22.13 -4.42 11.00
N SER A 430 -21.03 -4.91 10.42
CA SER A 430 -19.83 -5.32 11.15
C SER A 430 -18.56 -5.14 10.32
N ILE A 431 -17.39 -5.32 10.93
CA ILE A 431 -16.13 -5.36 10.18
C ILE A 431 -16.08 -6.62 9.32
N TYR A 432 -15.78 -6.45 8.03
CA TYR A 432 -15.50 -7.58 7.16
C TYR A 432 -14.02 -7.98 7.22
N HIS A 433 -13.75 -9.19 7.71
CA HIS A 433 -12.44 -9.83 7.60
C HIS A 433 -12.48 -10.85 6.48
N LYS A 434 -11.52 -10.77 5.54
CA LYS A 434 -11.40 -11.81 4.51
C LYS A 434 -11.07 -13.14 5.19
N PRO A 435 -11.66 -14.28 4.76
CA PRO A 435 -11.39 -15.58 5.37
C PRO A 435 -9.91 -15.98 5.43
N SER A 436 -9.11 -15.51 4.48
CA SER A 436 -7.66 -15.76 4.43
C SER A 436 -6.81 -14.71 5.15
N ALA A 437 -7.41 -13.68 5.75
CA ALA A 437 -6.66 -12.59 6.36
C ALA A 437 -6.04 -13.07 7.67
N GLN A 438 -4.71 -13.02 7.75
CA GLN A 438 -4.04 -13.19 9.02
C GLN A 438 -4.19 -11.92 9.86
N PRO A 439 -4.30 -12.02 11.20
CA PRO A 439 -4.37 -10.89 12.11
C PRO A 439 -2.98 -10.26 12.26
N THR A 440 -2.37 -9.80 11.16
CA THR A 440 -1.03 -9.23 11.14
C THR A 440 -1.12 -7.71 11.11
N VAL A 441 -0.40 -7.08 12.05
CA VAL A 441 -0.16 -5.64 12.08
C VAL A 441 1.33 -5.40 12.22
N VAL A 442 1.74 -4.13 12.30
CA VAL A 442 3.13 -3.79 12.59
C VAL A 442 3.50 -4.41 13.95
N SER A 443 4.42 -5.37 13.96
CA SER A 443 4.92 -6.01 15.18
C SER A 443 5.50 -4.99 16.15
N PHE A 444 5.17 -5.10 17.44
CA PHE A 444 5.69 -4.19 18.47
C PHE A 444 7.22 -4.28 18.64
N LEU A 445 7.83 -5.36 18.15
CA LEU A 445 9.28 -5.55 18.14
C LEU A 445 9.99 -4.83 16.99
N SER A 446 9.24 -4.22 16.07
CA SER A 446 9.82 -3.47 14.96
C SER A 446 10.30 -2.08 15.39
N ASP A 447 11.21 -1.49 14.62
CA ASP A 447 11.85 -0.20 14.93
C ASP A 447 11.02 1.01 14.48
N HIS A 448 9.68 0.91 14.60
CA HIS A 448 8.79 2.01 14.23
C HIS A 448 8.61 2.99 15.39
N PRO A 449 8.39 4.29 15.12
CA PRO A 449 8.08 5.27 16.15
C PRO A 449 6.84 4.89 16.98
N ARG A 450 6.83 5.25 18.27
CA ARG A 450 5.73 4.90 19.20
C ARG A 450 4.34 5.34 18.75
N HIS A 451 4.23 6.43 18.00
CA HIS A 451 2.95 6.90 17.48
C HIS A 451 2.35 5.94 16.45
N VAL A 452 3.16 5.15 15.72
CA VAL A 452 2.67 4.14 14.76
C VAL A 452 1.91 3.05 15.49
N PHE A 453 2.50 2.47 16.55
CA PHE A 453 1.85 1.45 17.38
C PHE A 453 0.56 1.95 18.03
N ARG A 454 0.57 3.20 18.52
CA ARG A 454 -0.63 3.85 19.04
C ARG A 454 -1.71 3.96 17.96
N ASN A 455 -1.36 4.42 16.77
CA ASN A 455 -2.30 4.66 15.69
C ASN A 455 -2.90 3.35 15.15
N VAL A 456 -2.16 2.23 15.16
CA VAL A 456 -2.69 0.89 14.83
C VAL A 456 -3.89 0.57 15.74
N ILE A 457 -3.73 0.74 17.05
CA ILE A 457 -4.79 0.46 18.03
C ILE A 457 -5.96 1.43 17.88
N GLN A 458 -5.68 2.73 17.85
CA GLN A 458 -6.72 3.76 17.77
C GLN A 458 -7.55 3.63 16.48
N THR A 459 -6.90 3.36 15.34
CA THR A 459 -7.60 3.21 14.05
C THR A 459 -8.46 1.94 14.04
N ALA A 460 -7.96 0.83 14.57
CA ALA A 460 -8.72 -0.42 14.66
C ALA A 460 -9.98 -0.27 15.53
N LEU A 461 -9.84 0.32 16.72
CA LEU A 461 -10.98 0.56 17.62
C LEU A 461 -11.97 1.59 17.06
N THR A 462 -11.48 2.66 16.45
CA THR A 462 -12.35 3.67 15.80
C THR A 462 -13.17 3.02 14.69
N ARG A 463 -12.53 2.19 13.87
CA ARG A 463 -13.22 1.46 12.79
C ARG A 463 -14.24 0.47 13.34
N ALA A 464 -13.89 -0.29 14.38
CA ALA A 464 -14.81 -1.24 15.02
C ALA A 464 -16.05 -0.52 15.54
N ALA A 465 -15.87 0.59 16.25
CA ALA A 465 -17.00 1.36 16.78
C ALA A 465 -17.86 1.96 15.68
N ARG A 466 -17.25 2.41 14.57
CA ARG A 466 -17.98 3.01 13.45
C ARG A 466 -18.82 1.99 12.68
N TYR A 467 -18.28 0.79 12.46
CA TYR A 467 -18.90 -0.20 11.58
C TYR A 467 -19.84 -1.17 12.29
N SER A 468 -19.66 -1.42 13.58
CA SER A 468 -20.56 -2.28 14.33
C SER A 468 -21.92 -1.60 14.55
N SER A 469 -23.01 -2.33 14.26
CA SER A 469 -24.39 -1.85 14.46
C SER A 469 -24.89 -2.07 15.89
N SER A 470 -24.26 -2.94 16.67
CA SER A 470 -24.59 -3.20 18.08
C SER A 470 -23.35 -3.34 18.95
N PHE A 471 -23.53 -3.21 20.26
CA PHE A 471 -22.48 -3.41 21.26
C PHE A 471 -21.91 -4.83 21.23
N GLU A 472 -22.76 -5.84 21.01
CA GLU A 472 -22.33 -7.23 20.94
C GLU A 472 -21.34 -7.44 19.78
N ILE A 473 -21.68 -6.95 18.58
CA ILE A 473 -20.83 -7.02 17.39
C ILE A 473 -19.53 -6.24 17.61
N PHE A 474 -19.61 -5.04 18.22
CA PHE A 474 -18.43 -4.27 18.59
C PHE A 474 -17.53 -5.03 19.56
N ASN A 475 -18.09 -5.71 20.56
CA ASN A 475 -17.32 -6.46 21.54
C ASN A 475 -16.59 -7.65 20.95
N ILE A 476 -17.23 -8.37 20.02
CA ILE A 476 -16.59 -9.46 19.27
C ILE A 476 -15.37 -8.91 18.53
N GLU A 477 -15.53 -7.81 17.80
CA GLU A 477 -14.42 -7.18 17.07
C GLU A 477 -13.34 -6.63 18.00
N ARG A 478 -13.72 -6.00 19.12
CA ARG A 478 -12.79 -5.49 20.13
C ARG A 478 -11.92 -6.62 20.70
N ARG A 479 -12.50 -7.79 20.97
CA ARG A 479 -11.76 -8.98 21.42
C ARG A 479 -10.83 -9.48 20.32
N ALA A 480 -11.28 -9.52 19.07
CA ALA A 480 -10.44 -9.88 17.92
C ALA A 480 -9.24 -8.93 17.78
N ILE A 481 -9.45 -7.61 17.92
CA ILE A 481 -8.37 -6.61 17.92
C ILE A 481 -7.39 -6.86 19.07
N HIS A 482 -7.88 -7.14 20.27
CA HIS A 482 -7.03 -7.45 21.42
C HIS A 482 -6.13 -8.67 21.14
N SER A 483 -6.72 -9.77 20.67
CA SER A 483 -5.98 -10.99 20.29
C SER A 483 -4.98 -10.74 19.17
N MET A 484 -5.36 -9.96 18.15
CA MET A 484 -4.47 -9.52 17.07
C MET A 484 -3.25 -8.76 17.61
N LEU A 485 -3.43 -7.83 18.56
CA LEU A 485 -2.32 -7.06 19.13
C LEU A 485 -1.36 -7.95 19.93
N LEU A 486 -1.89 -8.87 20.75
CA LEU A 486 -1.08 -9.84 21.47
C LEU A 486 -0.29 -10.75 20.53
N TYR A 487 -0.92 -11.23 19.45
CA TYR A 487 -0.27 -12.01 18.41
C TYR A 487 0.91 -11.26 17.78
N ASN A 488 0.79 -9.93 17.60
CA ASN A 488 1.86 -9.06 17.09
C ASN A 488 2.79 -8.51 18.20
N ARG A 489 2.85 -9.17 19.36
CA ARG A 489 3.77 -8.93 20.47
C ARG A 489 3.60 -7.59 21.19
N TYR A 490 2.43 -6.97 21.12
CA TYR A 490 2.14 -5.77 21.92
C TYR A 490 2.03 -6.16 23.40
N PRO A 491 2.71 -5.46 24.34
CA PRO A 491 2.59 -5.73 25.76
C PRO A 491 1.16 -5.51 26.25
N SER A 492 0.63 -6.43 27.06
CA SER A 492 -0.74 -6.35 27.59
C SER A 492 -1.00 -5.02 28.32
N THR A 493 -0.04 -4.54 29.12
CA THR A 493 -0.12 -3.23 29.80
C THR A 493 -0.26 -2.06 28.83
N TYR A 494 0.46 -2.10 27.69
CA TYR A 494 0.36 -1.09 26.65
C TYR A 494 -0.99 -1.13 25.94
N ILE A 495 -1.48 -2.33 25.62
CA ILE A 495 -2.81 -2.52 25.01
C ILE A 495 -3.88 -1.93 25.94
N HIS A 496 -3.84 -2.29 27.22
CA HIS A 496 -4.78 -1.82 28.23
C HIS A 496 -4.78 -0.28 28.35
N ASP A 497 -3.62 0.34 28.48
CA ASP A 497 -3.47 1.80 28.51
C ASP A 497 -4.04 2.48 27.24
N GLN A 498 -3.79 1.93 26.05
CA GLN A 498 -4.34 2.49 24.81
C GLN A 498 -5.85 2.32 24.70
N PHE A 499 -6.41 1.20 25.17
CA PHE A 499 -7.86 0.98 25.20
C PHE A 499 -8.52 1.96 26.18
N GLN A 500 -7.97 2.12 27.39
CA GLN A 500 -8.43 3.12 28.35
C GLN A 500 -8.41 4.52 27.75
N LYS A 501 -7.32 4.93 27.09
CA LYS A 501 -7.21 6.23 26.42
C LYS A 501 -8.22 6.42 25.28
N PHE A 502 -8.59 5.35 24.60
CA PHE A 502 -9.61 5.40 23.56
C PHE A 502 -11.00 5.66 24.16
N PHE A 503 -11.37 4.91 25.20
CA PHE A 503 -12.69 5.03 25.83
C PHE A 503 -12.82 6.25 26.74
N ALA A 504 -11.74 6.75 27.34
CA ALA A 504 -11.75 7.95 28.17
C ALA A 504 -12.22 9.21 27.41
N LYS A 505 -12.10 9.23 26.07
CA LYS A 505 -12.62 10.33 25.23
C LYS A 505 -14.15 10.50 25.31
N LEU A 506 -14.88 9.49 25.81
CA LEU A 506 -16.33 9.53 26.01
C LEU A 506 -16.76 10.47 27.14
N ASN A 507 -15.89 10.75 28.12
CA ASN A 507 -16.26 11.41 29.37
C ASN A 507 -15.97 12.92 29.40
N SER A 508 -15.90 13.58 28.25
CA SER A 508 -15.59 15.03 28.20
C SER A 508 -16.70 15.91 28.82
N SER A 509 -17.87 15.33 29.15
CA SER A 509 -19.03 16.03 29.73
C SER A 509 -19.54 15.42 31.05
N ALA A 510 -18.84 14.45 31.66
CA ALA A 510 -19.21 13.90 32.96
C ALA A 510 -18.09 14.15 33.97
N SER A 511 -18.41 14.87 35.04
CA SER A 511 -17.54 15.10 36.19
C SER A 511 -16.86 13.80 36.61
N LEU A 512 -15.54 13.87 36.85
CA LEU A 512 -14.69 12.80 37.36
C LEU A 512 -15.31 12.11 38.60
N SER A 513 -16.10 11.06 38.38
CA SER A 513 -16.37 10.06 39.42
C SER A 513 -15.26 9.01 39.33
N SER A 514 -14.57 8.83 40.46
CA SER A 514 -13.42 7.98 40.68
C SER A 514 -13.71 6.47 40.64
N SER A 515 -14.28 5.94 39.57
CA SER A 515 -14.37 4.50 39.35
C SER A 515 -13.38 4.05 38.27
N LEU A 516 -12.58 3.05 38.61
CA LEU A 516 -11.63 2.41 37.71
C LEU A 516 -12.35 1.83 36.49
N LEU A 517 -11.92 2.30 35.29
CA LEU A 517 -12.18 1.81 33.92
C LEU A 517 -13.45 2.32 33.22
N PRO A 518 -13.34 3.18 32.18
CA PRO A 518 -14.35 3.24 31.14
C PRO A 518 -14.14 2.04 30.20
N MET A 519 -14.62 0.88 30.59
CA MET A 519 -15.00 -0.16 29.62
C MET A 519 -16.41 0.17 29.16
N ILE A 520 -16.71 0.01 27.87
CA ILE A 520 -18.11 0.02 27.43
C ILE A 520 -18.75 -1.26 27.99
N LEU A 521 -19.77 -1.10 28.81
CA LEU A 521 -20.46 -2.20 29.49
C LEU A 521 -21.82 -2.53 28.87
N ASP A 522 -22.42 -1.59 28.14
CA ASP A 522 -23.77 -1.69 27.63
C ASP A 522 -23.97 -0.98 26.27
N GLU A 523 -25.15 -1.20 25.68
CA GLU A 523 -25.56 -0.63 24.39
C GLU A 523 -25.70 0.90 24.42
N ASN A 524 -26.03 1.50 25.56
CA ASN A 524 -26.21 2.96 25.68
C ASN A 524 -24.86 3.69 25.61
N GLN A 525 -23.87 3.18 26.33
CA GLN A 525 -22.49 3.67 26.28
C GLN A 525 -21.89 3.47 24.89
N PHE A 526 -22.16 2.32 24.25
CA PHE A 526 -21.72 2.06 22.88
C PHE A 526 -22.34 3.03 21.89
N SER A 527 -23.66 3.26 21.98
CA SER A 527 -24.38 4.18 21.11
C SER A 527 -23.82 5.61 21.18
N THR A 528 -23.49 6.07 22.38
CA THR A 528 -22.84 7.38 22.61
C THR A 528 -21.46 7.47 21.95
N LEU A 529 -20.64 6.41 22.10
CA LEU A 529 -19.34 6.33 21.43
C LEU A 529 -19.49 6.36 19.91
N ARG A 530 -20.38 5.51 19.39
CA ARG A 530 -20.62 5.36 17.97
C ARG A 530 -21.07 6.69 17.37
N GLN A 531 -22.02 7.39 17.99
CA GLN A 531 -22.46 8.70 17.55
C GLN A 531 -21.31 9.72 17.51
N THR A 532 -20.49 9.76 18.56
CA THR A 532 -19.31 10.65 18.62
C THR A 532 -18.31 10.37 17.49
N ILE A 533 -18.06 9.09 17.20
CA ILE A 533 -17.10 8.67 16.17
C ILE A 533 -17.66 8.86 14.76
N THR A 534 -18.94 8.55 14.53
CA THR A 534 -19.59 8.68 13.21
C THR A 534 -19.68 10.14 12.79
N ASN A 535 -19.86 11.07 13.73
CA ASN A 535 -19.85 12.51 13.45
C ASN A 535 -18.47 13.05 13.02
N GLN A 536 -17.39 12.27 13.19
CA GLN A 536 -16.05 12.68 12.77
C GLN A 536 -15.76 12.15 11.36
N PRO A 537 -15.34 13.01 10.41
CA PRO A 537 -15.02 12.57 9.06
C PRO A 537 -13.82 11.60 9.08
N THR A 538 -13.82 10.64 8.17
CA THR A 538 -12.62 9.81 7.95
C THR A 538 -11.48 10.65 7.39
N ALA A 539 -10.25 10.12 7.47
CA ALA A 539 -9.09 10.76 6.85
C ALA A 539 -9.29 10.96 5.33
N LYS A 540 -9.94 10.01 4.65
CA LYS A 540 -10.25 10.10 3.21
C LYS A 540 -11.30 11.17 2.92
N GLN A 541 -12.39 11.19 3.69
CA GLN A 541 -13.41 12.23 3.56
C GLN A 541 -12.80 13.62 3.77
N THR A 542 -11.95 13.77 4.79
CA THR A 542 -11.20 15.01 5.06
C THR A 542 -10.30 15.40 3.87
N GLN A 543 -9.57 14.44 3.30
CA GLN A 543 -8.70 14.69 2.14
C GLN A 543 -9.49 15.13 0.90
N LEU A 544 -10.67 14.54 0.66
CA LEU A 544 -11.56 14.94 -0.42
C LEU A 544 -12.12 16.34 -0.20
N THR A 545 -12.54 16.68 1.02
CA THR A 545 -13.01 18.04 1.36
C THR A 545 -11.93 19.09 1.14
N ILE A 546 -10.69 18.81 1.55
CA ILE A 546 -9.54 19.70 1.29
C ILE A 546 -9.27 19.83 -0.21
N SER A 547 -9.37 18.74 -0.96
CA SER A 547 -9.13 18.72 -2.40
C SER A 547 -10.20 19.51 -3.16
N ALA A 548 -11.47 19.37 -2.79
CA ALA A 548 -12.59 20.14 -3.35
C ALA A 548 -12.45 21.64 -3.06
N ALA A 549 -12.13 22.01 -1.80
CA ALA A 549 -11.88 23.39 -1.41
C ALA A 549 -10.67 23.98 -2.17
N ALA A 550 -9.63 23.19 -2.42
CA ALA A 550 -8.49 23.61 -3.22
C ALA A 550 -8.89 23.90 -4.67
N VAL A 551 -9.77 23.12 -5.30
CA VAL A 551 -10.26 23.38 -6.67
C VAL A 551 -11.01 24.71 -6.76
N ASP A 552 -11.94 24.97 -5.84
CA ASP A 552 -12.69 26.24 -5.79
C ASP A 552 -11.77 27.44 -5.50
N MET A 553 -10.75 27.25 -4.66
CA MET A 553 -9.69 28.23 -4.45
C MET A 553 -8.79 28.41 -5.66
N THR A 554 -8.55 27.37 -6.47
CA THR A 554 -7.67 27.43 -7.65
C THR A 554 -8.31 28.29 -8.75
N GLN A 555 -9.63 28.21 -8.96
CA GLN A 555 -10.35 29.10 -9.87
C GLN A 555 -10.24 30.58 -9.46
N ARG A 556 -10.28 30.88 -8.15
CA ARG A 556 -10.05 32.24 -7.63
C ARG A 556 -8.56 32.65 -7.59
N HIS A 557 -7.67 31.70 -7.33
CA HIS A 557 -6.23 31.94 -7.22
C HIS A 557 -5.56 32.18 -8.57
N THR A 558 -6.06 31.65 -9.69
CA THR A 558 -5.47 31.95 -11.01
C THR A 558 -5.55 33.45 -11.33
N GLN A 559 -6.66 34.12 -10.97
CA GLN A 559 -6.81 35.58 -11.13
C GLN A 559 -5.97 36.39 -10.12
N ILE A 560 -5.84 35.91 -8.87
CA ILE A 560 -5.05 36.59 -7.83
C ILE A 560 -3.55 36.40 -8.05
N ILE A 561 -3.10 35.25 -8.54
CA ILE A 561 -1.69 34.95 -8.79
C ILE A 561 -1.16 35.77 -9.98
N GLU A 562 -1.94 36.00 -11.04
CA GLU A 562 -1.54 36.91 -12.14
C GLU A 562 -1.44 38.37 -11.67
N ALA A 563 -2.33 38.80 -10.76
CA ALA A 563 -2.26 40.13 -10.13
C ALA A 563 -1.12 40.25 -9.09
N THR A 564 -0.76 39.15 -8.42
CA THR A 564 0.26 39.10 -7.37
C THR A 564 1.66 38.93 -7.94
N ILE A 565 1.83 38.22 -9.07
CA ILE A 565 3.10 38.14 -9.81
C ILE A 565 3.48 39.51 -10.39
N LYS A 566 2.50 40.35 -10.79
CA LYS A 566 2.75 41.76 -11.12
C LYS A 566 3.13 42.64 -9.92
N ARG A 567 2.75 42.28 -8.69
CA ARG A 567 3.06 43.05 -7.46
C ARG A 567 4.30 42.59 -6.70
N ASN A 568 4.73 41.32 -6.84
CA ASN A 568 5.76 40.71 -6.00
C ASN A 568 7.20 40.75 -6.55
N ASN A 569 7.45 41.40 -7.69
CA ASN A 569 8.82 41.60 -8.19
C ASN A 569 9.72 42.43 -7.25
N ASN A 570 9.17 43.06 -6.20
CA ASN A 570 9.93 43.87 -5.24
C ASN A 570 10.13 43.22 -3.85
N LYS A 571 9.65 41.99 -3.58
CA LYS A 571 9.67 41.41 -2.21
C LYS A 571 10.72 40.32 -1.95
N PHE A 572 11.44 39.89 -2.97
CA PHE A 572 12.48 38.85 -2.87
C PHE A 572 13.90 39.37 -3.05
N GLN A 573 14.08 40.66 -3.35
CA GLN A 573 15.39 41.30 -3.27
C GLN A 573 15.82 41.28 -1.79
N ASN A 574 16.84 40.48 -1.48
CA ASN A 574 17.56 40.39 -0.20
C ASN A 574 17.09 39.33 0.83
N ASN A 575 16.27 38.33 0.49
CA ASN A 575 15.97 37.21 1.42
C ASN A 575 16.52 35.88 0.89
N VAL A 576 17.32 35.17 1.69
CA VAL A 576 17.85 33.83 1.36
C VAL A 576 17.34 32.80 2.36
N PHE A 577 16.69 31.75 1.86
CA PHE A 577 16.11 30.68 2.69
C PHE A 577 17.06 29.49 2.77
N VAL A 578 17.42 29.09 3.99
CA VAL A 578 18.30 27.94 4.26
C VAL A 578 17.50 26.85 4.97
N HIS A 579 17.45 25.67 4.37
CA HIS A 579 16.71 24.53 4.90
C HIS A 579 17.64 23.42 5.35
N ILE A 580 17.51 23.01 6.62
CA ILE A 580 18.36 21.97 7.23
C ILE A 580 17.57 20.66 7.32
N THR A 581 18.16 19.58 6.83
CA THR A 581 17.61 18.21 6.86
C THR A 581 18.33 17.37 7.91
N HIS A 582 17.74 17.14 9.08
CA HIS A 582 18.31 16.27 10.11
C HIS A 582 17.21 15.61 10.98
N GLU A 583 17.43 14.39 11.47
CA GLU A 583 16.42 13.58 12.18
C GLU A 583 16.27 13.91 13.69
N ALA A 584 17.16 14.73 14.24
CA ALA A 584 17.11 15.17 15.64
C ALA A 584 16.93 16.69 15.72
N SER A 585 16.12 17.18 16.67
CA SER A 585 15.98 18.62 16.89
C SER A 585 17.29 19.19 17.43
N LEU A 586 18.14 19.72 16.55
CA LEU A 586 19.33 20.46 16.93
C LEU A 586 18.91 21.83 17.46
N LYS A 587 18.60 21.90 18.76
CA LYS A 587 18.39 23.17 19.47
C LYS A 587 19.71 23.94 19.45
N GLY A 588 19.75 25.08 18.75
CA GLY A 588 20.90 26.00 18.74
C GLY A 588 21.52 26.26 17.36
N LEU A 589 21.38 25.34 16.40
CA LEU A 589 22.07 25.42 15.10
C LEU A 589 21.65 26.63 14.24
N ALA A 590 20.36 26.99 14.25
CA ALA A 590 19.89 28.19 13.57
C ALA A 590 20.56 29.45 14.13
N ARG A 591 20.86 29.47 15.44
CA ARG A 591 21.54 30.57 16.11
C ARG A 591 23.00 30.66 15.68
N GLU A 592 23.69 29.52 15.61
CA GLU A 592 25.08 29.45 15.12
C GLU A 592 25.21 29.90 13.65
N ILE A 593 24.30 29.50 12.77
CA ILE A 593 24.31 29.92 11.36
C ILE A 593 24.13 31.43 11.22
N HIS A 594 23.20 32.01 12.00
CA HIS A 594 23.04 33.46 12.05
C HIS A 594 24.30 34.14 12.59
N GLN A 595 24.94 33.57 13.61
CA GLN A 595 26.18 34.10 14.18
C GLN A 595 27.36 34.07 13.20
N ILE A 596 27.50 32.99 12.43
CA ILE A 596 28.51 32.87 11.37
C ILE A 596 28.24 33.92 10.27
N HIS A 597 26.98 34.09 9.88
CA HIS A 597 26.62 35.09 8.87
C HIS A 597 26.97 36.51 9.33
N ASP A 598 26.59 36.85 10.56
CA ASP A 598 26.83 38.18 11.12
C ASP A 598 28.31 38.45 11.39
N ASN A 599 29.09 37.43 11.75
CA ASN A 599 30.53 37.59 11.98
C ASN A 599 31.33 37.79 10.69
N HIS A 600 30.93 37.15 9.59
CA HIS A 600 31.71 37.15 8.35
C HIS A 600 31.20 38.09 7.26
N PHE A 601 29.89 38.36 7.20
CA PHE A 601 29.27 39.04 6.06
C PHE A 601 28.58 40.36 6.39
N LYS A 602 28.40 40.70 7.67
CA LYS A 602 27.69 41.91 8.12
C LYS A 602 28.23 43.23 7.57
N ASN A 603 29.54 43.32 7.33
CA ASN A 603 30.20 44.52 6.79
C ASN A 603 30.48 44.43 5.28
N THR A 604 29.86 43.47 4.57
CA THR A 604 30.01 43.28 3.12
C THR A 604 28.71 43.65 2.39
N ILE A 605 28.76 43.72 1.06
CA ILE A 605 27.55 43.89 0.22
C ILE A 605 26.48 42.81 0.46
N TYR A 606 26.86 41.67 1.05
CA TYR A 606 25.98 40.57 1.40
C TYR A 606 25.34 40.71 2.79
N GLY A 607 25.76 41.69 3.60
CA GLY A 607 25.18 41.93 4.94
C GLY A 607 23.72 42.38 4.91
N ALA A 608 23.24 42.90 3.78
CA ALA A 608 21.83 43.23 3.55
C ALA A 608 20.95 42.00 3.32
N ILE A 609 21.55 40.80 3.14
CA ILE A 609 20.81 39.56 2.92
C ILE A 609 20.28 39.03 4.26
N ARG A 610 18.96 38.88 4.34
CA ARG A 610 18.29 38.28 5.49
C ARG A 610 18.20 36.77 5.30
N LEU A 611 18.94 36.03 6.14
CA LEU A 611 18.84 34.57 6.22
C LEU A 611 17.60 34.14 7.00
N ILE A 612 16.84 33.21 6.42
CA ILE A 612 15.69 32.58 7.07
C ILE A 612 15.96 31.08 7.15
N VAL A 613 16.34 30.60 8.34
CA VAL A 613 16.69 29.20 8.59
C VAL A 613 15.46 28.42 9.08
N GLY A 614 15.06 27.39 8.33
CA GLY A 614 13.88 26.57 8.65
C GLY A 614 14.17 25.08 8.64
N TYR A 615 13.52 24.33 9.52
CA TYR A 615 13.58 22.87 9.52
C TYR A 615 12.60 22.31 8.49
N ARG A 616 13.09 21.44 7.60
CA ARG A 616 12.24 20.73 6.64
C ARG A 616 12.28 19.25 6.97
N ASN A 617 11.17 18.71 7.49
CA ASN A 617 11.01 17.26 7.60
C ASN A 617 11.17 16.66 6.20
N ASN A 618 12.21 15.87 6.02
CA ASN A 618 12.61 15.40 4.71
C ASN A 618 11.70 14.24 4.29
N ARG A 619 10.61 14.54 3.57
CA ARG A 619 9.77 13.53 2.89
C ARG A 619 10.59 12.59 1.99
N ASN A 620 11.80 12.97 1.58
CA ASN A 620 12.66 12.13 0.74
C ASN A 620 13.41 11.05 1.52
N ILE A 621 13.66 11.20 2.83
CA ILE A 621 14.26 10.12 3.65
C ILE A 621 13.22 9.01 3.88
N GLU A 622 11.96 9.38 4.06
CA GLU A 622 10.85 8.43 4.05
C GLU A 622 10.79 7.67 2.71
N PHE A 623 11.15 8.31 1.59
CA PHE A 623 11.24 7.69 0.25
C PHE A 623 12.49 6.81 0.05
N GLU A 624 13.63 7.18 0.63
CA GLU A 624 14.89 6.43 0.61
C GLU A 624 14.85 5.19 1.54
N LEU A 625 14.27 5.33 2.73
CA LEU A 625 14.14 4.27 3.73
C LEU A 625 12.91 3.38 3.53
N SER A 626 11.87 3.85 2.82
CA SER A 626 10.74 3.01 2.39
C SER A 626 11.04 2.21 1.13
N ARG A 627 12.25 1.64 1.02
CA ARG A 627 12.50 0.50 0.14
C ARG A 627 11.70 -0.69 0.67
N LYS A 628 10.40 -0.71 0.40
CA LYS A 628 9.52 -1.89 0.56
C LYS A 628 9.90 -3.02 -0.40
N ARG A 629 10.93 -2.83 -1.23
CA ARG A 629 11.49 -3.84 -2.13
C ARG A 629 13.01 -3.81 -2.19
N PRO A 630 13.65 -4.98 -2.36
CA PRO A 630 15.08 -5.04 -2.59
C PRO A 630 15.46 -4.21 -3.82
N PRO A 631 16.64 -3.54 -3.80
CA PRO A 631 17.17 -2.88 -4.99
C PRO A 631 17.24 -3.84 -6.18
N SER A 632 17.04 -3.31 -7.39
CA SER A 632 17.05 -4.07 -8.65
C SER A 632 18.35 -4.85 -8.86
N SER A 633 19.45 -4.41 -8.26
CA SER A 633 20.76 -5.10 -8.24
C SER A 633 20.77 -6.43 -7.48
N ILE A 634 19.80 -6.68 -6.60
CA ILE A 634 19.64 -7.97 -5.89
C ILE A 634 18.77 -8.94 -6.72
N LEU A 635 17.94 -8.42 -7.61
CA LEU A 635 17.08 -9.20 -8.51
C LEU A 635 17.71 -9.47 -9.88
N LYS A 636 18.83 -8.80 -10.19
CA LYS A 636 19.68 -9.07 -11.35
C LYS A 636 20.92 -9.79 -10.85
N ASP A 637 21.11 -11.01 -11.33
CA ASP A 637 22.27 -11.87 -11.04
C ASP A 637 23.60 -11.09 -11.10
N PRO A 638 24.51 -11.20 -10.10
CA PRO A 638 25.76 -10.44 -10.03
C PRO A 638 26.75 -10.68 -11.19
N LEU A 639 26.48 -11.65 -12.08
CA LEU A 639 27.40 -12.06 -13.13
C LEU A 639 27.49 -11.12 -14.35
N SER A 640 26.74 -10.00 -14.39
CA SER A 640 26.80 -9.04 -15.51
C SER A 640 27.92 -7.98 -15.45
N LYS A 641 28.89 -8.12 -14.53
CA LYS A 641 30.00 -7.15 -14.37
C LYS A 641 31.39 -7.62 -14.83
N LYS A 642 31.48 -8.70 -15.62
CA LYS A 642 32.74 -9.06 -16.28
C LYS A 642 32.52 -9.46 -17.72
N THR A 643 32.41 -8.46 -18.60
CA THR A 643 32.96 -8.54 -19.96
C THR A 643 33.19 -7.13 -20.49
N ASN A 644 34.36 -6.98 -21.13
CA ASN A 644 34.85 -5.85 -21.93
C ASN A 644 35.65 -4.75 -21.20
N HIS A 645 36.95 -5.02 -21.03
CA HIS A 645 37.95 -4.22 -21.72
C HIS A 645 39.05 -5.11 -22.33
N ASN A 646 39.35 -4.83 -23.60
CA ASN A 646 40.26 -5.52 -24.51
C ASN A 646 41.74 -5.23 -24.22
N GLY A 647 42.60 -6.12 -24.72
CA GLY A 647 44.02 -5.92 -25.01
C GLY A 647 44.68 -7.29 -25.23
N ILE A 648 44.53 -7.92 -26.39
CA ILE A 648 45.45 -7.89 -27.56
C ILE A 648 46.85 -8.46 -27.24
N ASN A 649 47.30 -9.33 -28.15
CA ASN A 649 48.55 -10.11 -28.25
C ASN A 649 48.44 -11.50 -27.61
N GLY A 650 48.64 -12.61 -28.30
CA GLY A 650 49.21 -12.87 -29.62
C GLY A 650 49.76 -14.29 -29.59
N ASN A 651 49.67 -14.99 -30.73
CA ASN A 651 50.35 -16.23 -31.05
C ASN A 651 49.93 -17.52 -30.32
N GLY A 652 49.44 -18.47 -31.12
CA GLY A 652 50.22 -19.70 -31.29
C GLY A 652 49.52 -21.02 -30.99
N VAL A 653 49.22 -21.71 -32.11
CA VAL A 653 49.44 -23.15 -32.33
C VAL A 653 48.40 -24.15 -31.84
N ASN A 654 47.86 -24.87 -32.83
CA ASN A 654 47.23 -26.18 -32.85
C ASN A 654 47.62 -27.14 -31.72
N ILE A 655 46.65 -27.87 -31.15
CA ILE A 655 46.17 -29.20 -31.56
C ILE A 655 44.79 -29.40 -30.94
#